data_AF-A0A2V8PY42-F1
#
_entry.id   AF-A0A2V8PY42-F1
#
_cell.length_a   1.000
_cell.length_b   1.000
_cell.length_c   1.000
_cell.angle_alpha   90.00
_cell.angle_beta   90.00
_cell.angle_gamma   90.00
#
_symmetry.space_group_name_H-M   'P 1'
#
loop_
_entity.id
_entity.type
_entity.pdbx_description
1 polymer ?
#
loop_
_entity_poly.entity_id
_entity_poly.type
_entity_poly.pdbx_seq_one_letter_code
_entity_poly.pdbx_strand_id
1 'polypeptide(L)'
;MATQDGARMRAPELNGARGWLNTDRPLTLSALKGKVVLLDFWTYGCINCMHIIPDLKRLERKYPNELVVIGVHSAKFANEKETENIRRIILRYEIEHPVVNDADFAIWNAYAVNAWPTRYLIDPAGYIIGRLSGEGGYEALDKAIGDTIAEFRKRGKLNEAPLKLVLERAKIGDLPLAFPGKILADAKSDRLFIADSDHNRIVIAKLDGTLLETIGTGAHGADDGSFDRATFFRPQGMALDSDTLYVADTENHLIREVDLKSKTVKTVAGTGRQSREPEAGMARSTALNSPWDLQLVGRTLYIAMAGPHQIWKLDLDKQQVSIFAGSGGEARRDGPLDQAAFAQPSALATDGKTLYVSDAEANIIRAVDLGSAGKVRTLVGGNLFDFGDEDGLGNDVRLQHPLGLARWNDKLLIADTYNHKIKSLDPVARSVKSFAGTGKPGQSDGAKPSFYEPGGLTIAGEKLYVADTNNHAIRVVDLKTKETKTLPIKGLQPPASSQTTTANADVTPNAEEIKLAPQRIHTGDGALSINVELPAGYHLNPTAPQRFQVSVEQGGEALTIDPQNAAGSTKGLRLPIRVPFAIRSAGAAELRASFTFVYCREDNTGTCRIKTLVWRAPVEVVADVNAPTEIRLSASVNSN
;
A
#
# COMPACT_ATOMS: atom_id res chain seq x y z
N MET A 1 28.28 11.45 -39.88
CA MET A 1 28.06 12.77 -39.27
C MET A 1 27.88 12.56 -37.77
N ALA A 2 28.81 13.04 -36.96
CA ALA A 2 28.70 13.00 -35.52
C ALA A 2 27.52 13.88 -35.09
N THR A 3 26.51 13.28 -34.47
CA THR A 3 25.46 14.01 -33.76
C THR A 3 26.14 14.82 -32.67
N GLN A 4 25.93 16.14 -32.66
CA GLN A 4 26.39 17.02 -31.60
C GLN A 4 25.88 16.46 -30.25
N ASP A 5 26.80 16.06 -29.38
CA ASP A 5 26.52 15.79 -27.97
C ASP A 5 25.87 17.06 -27.40
N GLY A 6 24.57 17.00 -27.11
CA GLY A 6 23.88 18.06 -26.37
C GLY A 6 24.62 18.33 -25.07
N ALA A 7 24.73 19.59 -24.66
CA ALA A 7 25.41 19.97 -23.43
C ALA A 7 24.83 19.20 -22.23
N ARG A 8 25.64 18.32 -21.61
CA ARG A 8 25.22 17.54 -20.44
C ARG A 8 24.93 18.47 -19.27
N MET A 9 23.72 18.38 -18.71
CA MET A 9 23.31 19.18 -17.56
C MET A 9 23.69 18.49 -16.25
N ARG A 10 24.42 19.19 -15.38
CA ARG A 10 24.68 18.71 -14.02
C ARG A 10 23.41 18.81 -13.19
N ALA A 11 23.15 17.77 -12.40
CA ALA A 11 22.05 17.76 -11.44
C ALA A 11 22.31 18.79 -10.32
N PRO A 12 21.37 19.71 -10.03
CA PRO A 12 21.47 20.61 -8.87
C PRO A 12 21.52 19.83 -7.54
N GLU A 13 22.29 20.31 -6.57
CA GLU A 13 22.32 19.71 -5.23
C GLU A 13 20.98 19.85 -4.47
N LEU A 14 20.74 18.97 -3.50
CA LEU A 14 19.49 18.86 -2.74
C LEU A 14 19.42 19.84 -1.55
N ASN A 15 19.70 21.11 -1.82
CA ASN A 15 19.75 22.16 -0.81
C ASN A 15 18.37 22.79 -0.54
N GLY A 16 18.20 23.37 0.65
CA GLY A 16 16.97 24.10 1.03
C GLY A 16 15.89 23.24 1.70
N ALA A 17 16.16 21.96 1.94
CA ALA A 17 15.25 21.06 2.62
C ALA A 17 15.07 21.41 4.11
N ARG A 18 13.84 21.27 4.62
CA ARG A 18 13.53 21.43 6.05
C ARG A 18 13.91 20.22 6.91
N GLY A 19 14.02 19.04 6.30
CA GLY A 19 14.33 17.82 7.00
C GLY A 19 14.46 16.62 6.07
N TRP A 20 14.95 15.52 6.64
CA TRP A 20 15.13 14.24 5.97
C TRP A 20 14.53 13.11 6.81
N LEU A 21 14.02 12.09 6.12
CA LEU A 21 13.41 10.88 6.68
C LEU A 21 14.04 9.66 6.00
N ASN A 22 13.99 8.50 6.68
CA ASN A 22 14.62 7.25 6.26
C ASN A 22 16.17 7.32 6.12
N THR A 23 16.81 8.31 6.72
CA THR A 23 18.27 8.49 6.76
C THR A 23 18.70 9.13 8.08
N ASP A 24 19.94 8.88 8.54
CA ASP A 24 20.50 9.49 9.74
C ASP A 24 21.07 10.90 9.51
N ARG A 25 21.22 11.30 8.24
CA ARG A 25 21.76 12.61 7.84
C ARG A 25 21.24 13.04 6.47
N PRO A 26 21.28 14.35 6.14
CA PRO A 26 21.03 14.83 4.80
C PRO A 26 21.92 14.14 3.76
N LEU A 27 21.34 13.73 2.64
CA LEU A 27 22.09 13.19 1.51
C LEU A 27 22.47 14.32 0.55
N THR A 28 23.63 14.19 -0.10
CA THR A 28 24.07 15.08 -1.18
C THR A 28 24.37 14.26 -2.42
N LEU A 29 24.12 14.81 -3.62
CA LEU A 29 24.44 14.14 -4.87
C LEU A 29 25.94 13.92 -5.02
N SER A 30 26.74 14.84 -4.51
CA SER A 30 28.20 14.70 -4.41
C SER A 30 28.64 13.47 -3.62
N ALA A 31 27.95 13.13 -2.52
CA ALA A 31 28.23 11.93 -1.71
C ALA A 31 27.72 10.64 -2.37
N LEU A 32 26.78 10.75 -3.32
CA LEU A 32 26.21 9.64 -4.08
C LEU A 32 26.93 9.37 -5.41
N LYS A 33 28.08 10.02 -5.67
CA LYS A 33 28.91 9.72 -6.85
C LYS A 33 29.18 8.23 -6.99
N GLY A 34 29.06 7.74 -8.21
CA GLY A 34 29.15 6.32 -8.52
C GLY A 34 27.81 5.57 -8.46
N LYS A 35 26.72 6.19 -7.99
CA LYS A 35 25.38 5.57 -8.01
C LYS A 35 24.47 6.20 -9.05
N VAL A 36 23.55 5.41 -9.58
CA VAL A 36 22.41 5.95 -10.32
C VAL A 36 21.44 6.54 -9.29
N VAL A 37 20.95 7.75 -9.51
CA VAL A 37 19.99 8.40 -8.59
C VAL A 37 18.69 8.67 -9.34
N LEU A 38 17.57 8.27 -8.75
CA LEU A 38 16.24 8.60 -9.22
C LEU A 38 15.58 9.54 -8.20
N LEU A 39 15.42 10.81 -8.57
CA LEU A 39 14.64 11.74 -7.77
C LEU A 39 13.17 11.59 -8.17
N ASP A 40 12.29 11.41 -7.20
CA ASP A 40 10.84 11.43 -7.39
C ASP A 40 10.26 12.65 -6.71
N PHE A 41 9.72 13.61 -7.47
CA PHE A 41 9.07 14.80 -6.93
C PHE A 41 7.59 14.51 -6.73
N TRP A 42 7.16 14.43 -5.47
CA TRP A 42 5.85 13.90 -5.09
C TRP A 42 5.23 14.69 -3.93
N THR A 43 3.95 14.46 -3.69
CA THR A 43 3.16 14.98 -2.56
C THR A 43 2.10 13.93 -2.21
N TYR A 44 1.76 13.76 -0.93
CA TYR A 44 0.97 12.61 -0.48
C TYR A 44 -0.54 12.76 -0.58
N GLY A 45 -1.05 13.98 -0.78
CA GLY A 45 -2.46 14.20 -1.13
C GLY A 45 -2.83 13.64 -2.51
N CYS A 46 -1.87 13.60 -3.43
CA CYS A 46 -2.08 13.31 -4.84
C CYS A 46 -2.09 11.81 -5.15
N ILE A 47 -3.21 11.29 -5.64
CA ILE A 47 -3.37 9.88 -6.04
C ILE A 47 -2.36 9.47 -7.12
N ASN A 48 -2.02 10.38 -8.03
CA ASN A 48 -1.07 10.10 -9.11
C ASN A 48 0.33 9.79 -8.56
N CYS A 49 0.73 10.44 -7.47
CA CYS A 49 1.97 10.13 -6.77
C CYS A 49 1.91 8.75 -6.13
N MET A 50 0.77 8.40 -5.52
CA MET A 50 0.63 7.12 -4.82
C MET A 50 0.76 5.93 -5.78
N HIS A 51 0.23 6.07 -7.00
CA HIS A 51 0.37 5.05 -8.06
C HIS A 51 1.82 4.80 -8.53
N ILE A 52 2.76 5.71 -8.25
CA ILE A 52 4.18 5.54 -8.58
C ILE A 52 4.93 4.73 -7.52
N ILE A 53 4.45 4.69 -6.27
CA ILE A 53 5.14 4.01 -5.16
C ILE A 53 5.43 2.53 -5.46
N PRO A 54 4.50 1.72 -6.02
CA PRO A 54 4.80 0.33 -6.37
C PRO A 54 5.92 0.17 -7.40
N ASP A 55 5.97 1.06 -8.39
CA ASP A 55 7.00 1.09 -9.42
C ASP A 55 8.38 1.41 -8.82
N LEU A 56 8.44 2.38 -7.90
CA LEU A 56 9.67 2.70 -7.16
C LEU A 56 10.15 1.52 -6.33
N LYS A 57 9.25 0.90 -5.54
CA LYS A 57 9.56 -0.30 -4.74
C LYS A 57 10.10 -1.45 -5.59
N ARG A 58 9.60 -1.58 -6.83
CA ARG A 58 10.07 -2.61 -7.77
C ARG A 58 11.46 -2.27 -8.32
N LEU A 59 11.76 -1.00 -8.62
CA LEU A 59 13.09 -0.55 -9.04
C LEU A 59 14.12 -0.69 -7.92
N GLU A 60 13.78 -0.30 -6.69
CA GLU A 60 14.62 -0.42 -5.49
C GLU A 60 15.03 -1.87 -5.23
N ARG A 61 14.06 -2.81 -5.32
CA ARG A 61 14.34 -4.24 -5.18
C ARG A 61 15.19 -4.82 -6.30
N LYS A 62 15.05 -4.28 -7.52
CA LYS A 62 15.80 -4.75 -8.70
C LYS A 62 17.25 -4.27 -8.69
N TYR A 63 17.52 -3.07 -8.19
CA TYR A 63 18.84 -2.42 -8.19
C TYR A 63 19.27 -1.94 -6.79
N PRO A 64 19.30 -2.83 -5.78
CA PRO A 64 19.39 -2.45 -4.37
C PRO A 64 20.70 -1.75 -3.99
N ASN A 65 21.77 -1.99 -4.75
CA ASN A 65 23.10 -1.45 -4.46
C ASN A 65 23.49 -0.34 -5.43
N GLU A 66 22.95 -0.34 -6.64
CA GLU A 66 23.33 0.55 -7.73
C GLU A 66 22.46 1.80 -7.82
N LEU A 67 21.17 1.67 -7.48
CA LEU A 67 20.18 2.73 -7.55
C LEU A 67 19.92 3.31 -6.16
N VAL A 68 19.81 4.63 -6.08
CA VAL A 68 19.24 5.35 -4.93
C VAL A 68 18.02 6.10 -5.40
N VAL A 69 16.85 5.70 -4.91
CA VAL A 69 15.63 6.50 -5.04
C VAL A 69 15.63 7.55 -3.92
N ILE A 70 15.27 8.79 -4.23
CA ILE A 70 15.06 9.85 -3.24
C ILE A 70 13.71 10.50 -3.52
N GLY A 71 12.79 10.39 -2.57
CA GLY A 71 11.53 11.10 -2.63
C GLY A 71 11.74 12.57 -2.25
N VAL A 72 11.64 13.47 -3.22
CA VAL A 72 11.59 14.91 -2.99
C VAL A 72 10.15 15.30 -2.73
N HIS A 73 9.77 15.32 -1.45
CA HIS A 73 8.41 15.66 -1.06
C HIS A 73 8.21 17.19 -1.12
N SER A 74 7.49 17.64 -2.15
CA SER A 74 7.18 19.05 -2.39
C SER A 74 5.68 19.25 -2.18
N ALA A 75 5.30 19.79 -1.03
CA ALA A 75 3.94 19.84 -0.51
C ALA A 75 2.97 20.69 -1.36
N LYS A 76 1.83 20.13 -1.79
CA LYS A 76 0.71 20.90 -2.36
C LYS A 76 -0.03 21.69 -1.28
N PHE A 77 -0.40 21.02 -0.20
CA PHE A 77 -1.20 21.55 0.91
C PHE A 77 -0.34 22.05 2.07
N ALA A 78 -0.89 22.95 2.89
CA ALA A 78 -0.19 23.49 4.06
C ALA A 78 0.16 22.40 5.08
N ASN A 79 -0.77 21.47 5.32
CA ASN A 79 -0.58 20.33 6.23
C ASN A 79 0.58 19.42 5.80
N GLU A 80 0.82 19.23 4.50
CA GLU A 80 1.86 18.34 4.00
C GLU A 80 3.29 18.89 4.21
N LYS A 81 3.44 20.17 4.61
CA LYS A 81 4.75 20.78 4.90
C LYS A 81 5.38 20.29 6.19
N GLU A 82 4.60 19.70 7.08
CA GLU A 82 5.06 19.23 8.39
C GLU A 82 5.74 17.86 8.27
N THR A 83 7.00 17.78 8.70
CA THR A 83 7.82 16.56 8.59
C THR A 83 7.19 15.35 9.30
N GLU A 84 6.48 15.56 10.41
CA GLU A 84 5.77 14.47 11.11
C GLU A 84 4.63 13.90 10.26
N ASN A 85 3.91 14.72 9.49
CA ASN A 85 2.85 14.22 8.61
C ASN A 85 3.42 13.41 7.45
N ILE A 86 4.54 13.86 6.88
CA ILE A 86 5.29 13.09 5.86
C ILE A 86 5.74 11.75 6.44
N ARG A 87 6.25 11.73 7.68
CA ARG A 87 6.61 10.49 8.38
C ARG A 87 5.42 9.54 8.48
N ARG A 88 4.21 10.01 8.81
CA ARG A 88 2.99 9.18 8.87
C ARG A 88 2.67 8.53 7.53
N ILE A 89 2.85 9.26 6.43
CA ILE A 89 2.64 8.70 5.09
C ILE A 89 3.74 7.72 4.69
N ILE A 90 5.00 7.98 5.05
CA ILE A 90 6.10 7.02 4.83
C ILE A 90 5.78 5.69 5.50
N LEU A 91 5.25 5.74 6.73
CA LEU A 91 4.86 4.56 7.47
C LEU A 91 3.67 3.87 6.83
N ARG A 92 2.60 4.64 6.58
CA ARG A 92 1.38 4.16 5.94
C ARG A 92 1.76 3.47 4.64
N TYR A 93 2.36 4.14 3.66
CA TYR A 93 2.68 3.56 2.35
C TYR A 93 3.96 2.70 2.31
N GLU A 94 4.57 2.45 3.47
CA GLU A 94 5.80 1.67 3.66
C GLU A 94 6.91 2.10 2.69
N ILE A 95 7.15 3.41 2.61
CA ILE A 95 8.24 3.98 1.81
C ILE A 95 9.56 3.70 2.54
N GLU A 96 10.51 3.06 1.87
CA GLU A 96 11.79 2.69 2.48
C GLU A 96 12.98 3.54 1.97
N HIS A 97 12.85 4.22 0.83
CA HIS A 97 13.87 5.16 0.37
C HIS A 97 13.96 6.42 1.24
N PRO A 98 15.11 7.12 1.22
CA PRO A 98 15.24 8.48 1.72
C PRO A 98 14.16 9.42 1.17
N VAL A 99 13.57 10.21 2.06
CA VAL A 99 12.63 11.28 1.70
C VAL A 99 13.15 12.59 2.24
N VAL A 100 13.14 13.62 1.40
CA VAL A 100 13.52 14.98 1.75
C VAL A 100 12.27 15.87 1.77
N ASN A 101 12.10 16.65 2.84
CA ASN A 101 11.01 17.62 2.96
C ASN A 101 11.39 18.93 2.28
N ASP A 102 10.93 19.13 1.05
CA ASP A 102 11.10 20.34 0.22
C ASP A 102 9.86 21.25 0.31
N ALA A 103 9.39 21.53 1.53
CA ALA A 103 8.19 22.34 1.79
C ALA A 103 8.20 23.77 1.20
N ASP A 104 9.39 24.29 0.89
CA ASP A 104 9.60 25.63 0.32
C ASP A 104 9.92 25.59 -1.19
N PHE A 105 9.79 24.42 -1.83
CA PHE A 105 10.00 24.21 -3.26
C PHE A 105 11.41 24.59 -3.76
N ALA A 106 12.41 24.58 -2.89
CA ALA A 106 13.78 24.97 -3.25
C ALA A 106 14.37 23.98 -4.26
N ILE A 107 14.23 22.68 -3.99
CA ILE A 107 14.73 21.61 -4.86
C ILE A 107 13.84 21.51 -6.11
N TRP A 108 12.51 21.56 -5.94
CA TRP A 108 11.54 21.59 -7.03
C TRP A 108 11.87 22.67 -8.08
N ASN A 109 12.12 23.90 -7.63
CA ASN A 109 12.44 25.03 -8.50
C ASN A 109 13.82 24.88 -9.15
N ALA A 110 14.81 24.35 -8.43
CA ALA A 110 16.14 24.08 -8.99
C ALA A 110 16.09 23.08 -10.16
N TYR A 111 15.15 22.13 -10.11
CA TYR A 111 14.91 21.13 -11.17
C TYR A 111 13.83 21.55 -12.18
N ALA A 112 13.32 22.79 -12.10
CA ALA A 112 12.26 23.31 -12.97
C ALA A 112 11.06 22.35 -13.10
N VAL A 113 10.66 21.74 -11.98
CA VAL A 113 9.50 20.84 -11.94
C VAL A 113 8.23 21.67 -12.05
N ASN A 114 7.18 21.10 -12.66
CA ASN A 114 5.91 21.78 -12.88
C ASN A 114 4.67 20.86 -12.78
N ALA A 115 4.86 19.60 -12.38
CA ALA A 115 3.77 18.64 -12.23
C ALA A 115 4.17 17.52 -11.26
N TRP A 116 3.20 17.05 -10.48
CA TRP A 116 3.30 15.87 -9.65
C TRP A 116 2.71 14.64 -10.35
N PRO A 117 3.32 13.45 -10.24
CA PRO A 117 4.72 13.23 -9.89
C PRO A 117 5.65 13.59 -11.06
N THR A 118 6.90 13.92 -10.78
CA THR A 118 7.96 14.04 -11.81
C THR A 118 9.20 13.30 -11.35
N ARG A 119 9.74 12.41 -12.19
CA ARG A 119 10.98 11.68 -11.91
C ARG A 119 12.14 12.24 -12.73
N TYR A 120 13.30 12.40 -12.09
CA TYR A 120 14.57 12.73 -12.74
C TYR A 120 15.57 11.59 -12.54
N LEU A 121 16.15 11.11 -13.64
CA LEU A 121 17.20 10.10 -13.64
C LEU A 121 18.57 10.77 -13.79
N ILE A 122 19.47 10.47 -12.86
CA ILE A 122 20.80 11.04 -12.75
C ILE A 122 21.83 9.91 -12.84
N ASP A 123 22.84 10.09 -13.68
CA ASP A 123 23.91 9.13 -13.87
C ASP A 123 24.94 9.16 -12.72
N PRO A 124 25.81 8.13 -12.60
CA PRO A 124 26.86 8.09 -11.58
C PRO A 124 27.89 9.22 -11.59
N ALA A 125 27.95 10.02 -12.67
CA ALA A 125 28.80 11.20 -12.77
C ALA A 125 28.09 12.50 -12.34
N GLY A 126 26.82 12.42 -11.94
CA GLY A 126 26.00 13.53 -11.46
C GLY A 126 25.36 14.35 -12.58
N TYR A 127 25.11 13.76 -13.75
CA TYR A 127 24.42 14.42 -14.85
C TYR A 127 23.00 13.89 -15.01
N ILE A 128 22.07 14.79 -15.32
CA ILE A 128 20.69 14.42 -15.64
C ILE A 128 20.69 13.72 -17.01
N ILE A 129 20.12 12.52 -17.06
CA ILE A 129 20.03 11.68 -18.27
C ILE A 129 18.59 11.32 -18.64
N GLY A 130 17.61 11.62 -17.78
CA GLY A 130 16.20 11.40 -18.08
C GLY A 130 15.28 12.22 -17.19
N ARG A 131 14.08 12.51 -17.72
CA ARG A 131 12.97 13.14 -17.01
C ARG A 131 11.67 12.47 -17.46
N LEU A 132 10.80 12.11 -16.52
CA LEU A 132 9.44 11.67 -16.79
C LEU A 132 8.47 12.46 -15.91
N SER A 133 7.35 12.88 -16.47
CA SER A 133 6.30 13.61 -15.74
C SER A 133 4.98 12.86 -15.85
N GLY A 134 4.17 12.88 -14.78
CA GLY A 134 2.93 12.11 -14.69
C GLY A 134 3.16 10.63 -14.40
N GLU A 135 2.10 9.84 -14.36
CA GLU A 135 2.20 8.42 -13.97
C GLU A 135 2.88 7.52 -15.03
N GLY A 136 3.26 6.30 -14.61
CA GLY A 136 3.76 5.23 -15.48
C GLY A 136 5.22 5.38 -15.90
N GLY A 137 5.58 4.82 -17.06
CA GLY A 137 6.94 4.87 -17.61
C GLY A 137 7.94 3.94 -16.94
N TYR A 138 7.47 2.92 -16.22
CA TYR A 138 8.31 1.93 -15.54
C TYR A 138 9.32 1.29 -16.49
N GLU A 139 8.87 0.76 -17.64
CA GLU A 139 9.73 0.01 -18.56
C GLU A 139 10.87 0.88 -19.12
N ALA A 140 10.56 2.15 -19.40
CA ALA A 140 11.55 3.11 -19.88
C ALA A 140 12.58 3.45 -18.79
N LEU A 141 12.13 3.68 -17.55
CA LEU A 141 13.01 3.93 -16.40
C LEU A 141 13.89 2.72 -16.10
N ASP A 142 13.30 1.53 -16.02
CA ASP A 142 13.99 0.28 -15.74
C ASP A 142 15.09 0.01 -16.76
N LYS A 143 14.78 0.18 -18.05
CA LYS A 143 15.76 0.02 -19.12
C LYS A 143 16.89 1.05 -19.02
N ALA A 144 16.55 2.33 -18.84
CA ALA A 144 17.55 3.41 -18.75
C ALA A 144 18.48 3.23 -17.55
N ILE A 145 17.95 2.80 -16.40
CA ILE A 145 18.73 2.46 -15.21
C ILE A 145 19.67 1.30 -15.49
N GLY A 146 19.15 0.19 -16.06
CA GLY A 146 19.95 -0.98 -16.39
C GLY A 146 21.09 -0.70 -17.37
N ASP A 147 20.82 0.07 -18.43
CA ASP A 147 21.81 0.48 -19.43
C ASP A 147 22.90 1.35 -18.78
N THR A 148 22.51 2.32 -17.95
CA THR A 148 23.43 3.22 -17.24
C THR A 148 24.33 2.45 -16.28
N ILE A 149 23.76 1.51 -15.52
CA ILE A 149 24.51 0.64 -14.61
C ILE A 149 25.55 -0.18 -15.40
N ALA A 150 25.15 -0.81 -16.51
CA ALA A 150 26.05 -1.62 -17.33
C ALA A 150 27.21 -0.78 -17.90
N GLU A 151 26.93 0.42 -18.39
CA GLU A 151 27.92 1.36 -18.91
C GLU A 151 28.96 1.76 -17.85
N PHE A 152 28.50 2.21 -16.67
CA PHE A 152 29.39 2.70 -15.62
C PHE A 152 30.14 1.57 -14.91
N ARG A 153 29.56 0.36 -14.83
CA ARG A 153 30.25 -0.84 -14.37
C ARG A 153 31.41 -1.19 -15.30
N LYS A 154 31.20 -1.19 -16.62
CA LYS A 154 32.27 -1.42 -17.62
C LYS A 154 33.40 -0.39 -17.51
N ARG A 155 33.10 0.84 -17.10
CA ARG A 155 34.08 1.92 -16.90
C ARG A 155 34.79 1.88 -15.54
N GLY A 156 34.41 0.98 -14.64
CA GLY A 156 34.95 0.94 -13.27
C GLY A 156 34.59 2.18 -12.44
N LYS A 157 33.46 2.83 -12.76
CA LYS A 157 33.00 4.08 -12.11
C LYS A 157 31.68 3.91 -11.33
N LEU A 158 31.20 2.67 -11.18
CA LEU A 158 30.01 2.34 -10.42
C LEU A 158 30.39 2.06 -8.96
N ASN A 159 29.62 2.60 -8.03
CA ASN A 159 29.71 2.35 -6.60
C ASN A 159 28.56 1.43 -6.19
N GLU A 160 28.88 0.19 -5.82
CA GLU A 160 27.92 -0.83 -5.43
C GLU A 160 27.89 -1.07 -3.91
N ALA A 161 28.53 -0.21 -3.12
CA ALA A 161 28.45 -0.30 -1.66
C ALA A 161 27.02 0.02 -1.19
N PRO A 162 26.38 -0.80 -0.34
CA PRO A 162 25.02 -0.54 0.14
C PRO A 162 24.90 0.83 0.83
N LEU A 163 23.79 1.54 0.60
CA LEU A 163 23.48 2.78 1.32
C LEU A 163 22.91 2.42 2.70
N LYS A 164 23.52 2.92 3.77
CA LYS A 164 23.00 2.74 5.13
C LYS A 164 21.81 3.67 5.35
N LEU A 165 20.62 3.09 5.52
CA LEU A 165 19.37 3.79 5.81
C LEU A 165 18.95 3.60 7.26
N VAL A 166 18.16 4.55 7.78
CA VAL A 166 17.55 4.48 9.11
C VAL A 166 16.04 4.67 8.95
N LEU A 167 15.34 3.56 8.75
CA LEU A 167 13.92 3.56 8.40
C LEU A 167 13.04 4.08 9.53
N GLU A 168 12.03 4.88 9.19
CA GLU A 168 11.04 5.36 10.15
C GLU A 168 10.22 4.20 10.75
N ARG A 169 9.94 3.15 9.95
CA ARG A 169 9.18 1.98 10.42
C ARG A 169 9.83 1.28 11.61
N ALA A 170 11.17 1.33 11.71
CA ALA A 170 11.89 0.69 12.81
C ALA A 170 11.67 1.38 14.17
N LYS A 171 10.99 2.54 14.19
CA LYS A 171 10.74 3.36 15.38
C LYS A 171 9.35 3.17 15.98
N ILE A 172 8.49 2.34 15.37
CA ILE A 172 7.09 2.16 15.77
C ILE A 172 6.84 0.69 16.12
N GLY A 173 6.03 0.47 17.17
CA GLY A 173 5.58 -0.86 17.59
C GLY A 173 4.21 -1.22 17.02
N ASP A 174 3.84 -2.48 17.16
CA ASP A 174 2.56 -3.00 16.66
C ASP A 174 1.38 -2.40 17.45
N LEU A 175 0.48 -1.72 16.74
CA LEU A 175 -0.74 -1.13 17.31
C LEU A 175 -1.94 -2.02 16.99
N PRO A 176 -3.04 -2.01 17.77
CA PRO A 176 -4.24 -2.78 17.44
C PRO A 176 -4.94 -2.36 16.14
N LEU A 177 -4.93 -1.06 15.85
CA LEU A 177 -5.35 -0.47 14.59
C LEU A 177 -4.15 0.24 13.94
N ALA A 178 -4.09 0.23 12.62
CA ALA A 178 -3.07 0.93 11.85
C ALA A 178 -3.73 1.71 10.70
N PHE A 179 -3.73 3.04 10.85
CA PHE A 179 -4.30 3.99 9.91
C PHE A 179 -5.71 3.59 9.42
N PRO A 180 -6.71 3.49 10.34
CA PRO A 180 -8.07 3.21 9.94
C PRO A 180 -8.55 4.31 8.98
N GLY A 181 -8.92 3.92 7.77
CA GLY A 181 -9.19 4.87 6.68
C GLY A 181 -10.65 5.26 6.61
N LYS A 182 -11.54 4.27 6.76
CA LYS A 182 -12.99 4.44 6.69
C LYS A 182 -13.71 3.61 7.76
N ILE A 183 -14.96 3.99 8.01
CA ILE A 183 -15.80 3.41 9.05
C ILE A 183 -17.25 3.44 8.62
N LEU A 184 -18.00 2.38 8.90
CA LEU A 184 -19.41 2.23 8.55
C LEU A 184 -20.17 1.65 9.74
N ALA A 185 -21.27 2.27 10.14
CA ALA A 185 -22.12 1.78 11.23
C ALA A 185 -23.39 1.11 10.69
N ASP A 186 -23.73 -0.03 11.28
CA ASP A 186 -25.02 -0.69 11.14
C ASP A 186 -25.75 -0.62 12.48
N ALA A 187 -26.49 0.48 12.66
CA ALA A 187 -27.20 0.75 13.90
C ALA A 187 -28.29 -0.28 14.22
N LYS A 188 -28.87 -0.93 13.19
CA LYS A 188 -29.95 -1.91 13.38
C LYS A 188 -29.45 -3.19 14.01
N SER A 189 -28.21 -3.59 13.68
CA SER A 189 -27.61 -4.83 14.17
C SER A 189 -26.55 -4.61 15.26
N ASP A 190 -26.39 -3.38 15.75
CA ASP A 190 -25.34 -3.00 16.72
C ASP A 190 -23.93 -3.37 16.22
N ARG A 191 -23.59 -3.01 14.97
CA ARG A 191 -22.28 -3.28 14.37
C ARG A 191 -21.58 -2.02 13.87
N LEU A 192 -20.26 -2.06 13.92
CA LEU A 192 -19.33 -1.06 13.42
C LEU A 192 -18.28 -1.78 12.59
N PHE A 193 -18.22 -1.46 11.31
CA PHE A 193 -17.21 -1.96 10.38
C PHE A 193 -16.12 -0.90 10.25
N ILE A 194 -14.86 -1.30 10.45
CA ILE A 194 -13.70 -0.42 10.40
C ILE A 194 -12.75 -0.97 9.34
N ALA A 195 -12.42 -0.15 8.35
CA ALA A 195 -11.35 -0.46 7.41
C ALA A 195 -10.01 -0.13 8.07
N ASP A 196 -9.38 -1.15 8.65
CA ASP A 196 -8.07 -1.08 9.31
C ASP A 196 -6.98 -1.14 8.24
N SER A 197 -6.88 -0.03 7.48
CA SER A 197 -6.31 -0.05 6.13
C SER A 197 -4.88 -0.58 6.08
N ASP A 198 -4.03 -0.18 7.03
CA ASP A 198 -2.61 -0.54 7.01
C ASP A 198 -2.33 -1.91 7.61
N HIS A 199 -3.30 -2.47 8.33
CA HIS A 199 -3.34 -3.89 8.65
C HIS A 199 -4.09 -4.71 7.60
N ASN A 200 -4.46 -4.12 6.45
CA ASN A 200 -5.06 -4.82 5.31
C ASN A 200 -6.22 -5.75 5.68
N ARG A 201 -7.10 -5.29 6.58
CA ARG A 201 -8.22 -6.08 7.10
C ARG A 201 -9.43 -5.20 7.41
N ILE A 202 -10.58 -5.84 7.57
CA ILE A 202 -11.80 -5.22 8.12
C ILE A 202 -11.98 -5.71 9.55
N VAL A 203 -12.24 -4.78 10.48
CA VAL A 203 -12.60 -5.09 11.87
C VAL A 203 -14.08 -4.88 12.05
N ILE A 204 -14.77 -5.87 12.62
CA ILE A 204 -16.18 -5.79 13.02
C ILE A 204 -16.23 -5.70 14.55
N ALA A 205 -16.80 -4.63 15.06
CA ALA A 205 -17.05 -4.42 16.48
C ALA A 205 -18.53 -4.08 16.72
N LYS A 206 -18.96 -4.10 17.98
CA LYS A 206 -20.20 -3.45 18.40
C LYS A 206 -20.05 -1.94 18.44
N LEU A 207 -21.16 -1.21 18.50
CA LEU A 207 -21.13 0.25 18.62
C LEU A 207 -20.50 0.76 19.93
N ASP A 208 -20.34 -0.12 20.93
CA ASP A 208 -19.66 0.15 22.20
C ASP A 208 -18.15 -0.21 22.19
N GLY A 209 -17.63 -0.66 21.04
CA GLY A 209 -16.23 -1.04 20.84
C GLY A 209 -15.89 -2.49 21.21
N THR A 210 -16.86 -3.33 21.58
CA THR A 210 -16.58 -4.76 21.81
C THR A 210 -16.27 -5.45 20.47
N LEU A 211 -15.09 -6.07 20.33
CA LEU A 211 -14.74 -6.80 19.12
C LEU A 211 -15.72 -7.96 18.86
N LEU A 212 -16.14 -8.12 17.61
CA LEU A 212 -16.94 -9.24 17.15
C LEU A 212 -16.12 -10.19 16.28
N GLU A 213 -15.42 -9.64 15.27
CA GLU A 213 -14.69 -10.44 14.30
C GLU A 213 -13.67 -9.59 13.53
N THR A 214 -12.70 -10.24 12.90
CA THR A 214 -11.78 -9.63 11.92
C THR A 214 -11.84 -10.40 10.61
N ILE A 215 -11.74 -9.70 9.49
CA ILE A 215 -11.79 -10.25 8.13
C ILE A 215 -10.51 -9.84 7.42
N GLY A 216 -9.73 -10.83 7.00
CA GLY A 216 -8.45 -10.63 6.35
C GLY A 216 -7.29 -11.10 7.23
N THR A 217 -6.29 -11.73 6.61
CA THR A 217 -5.06 -12.18 7.31
C THR A 217 -4.18 -11.01 7.75
N GLY A 218 -4.32 -9.87 7.09
CA GLY A 218 -3.50 -8.68 7.22
C GLY A 218 -2.26 -8.62 6.31
N ALA A 219 -2.01 -9.67 5.53
CA ALA A 219 -1.03 -9.64 4.44
C ALA A 219 -1.58 -8.87 3.23
N HIS A 220 -0.68 -8.27 2.44
CA HIS A 220 -1.02 -7.72 1.12
C HIS A 220 -1.44 -8.84 0.18
N GLY A 221 -2.63 -8.71 -0.40
CA GLY A 221 -3.09 -9.62 -1.43
C GLY A 221 -4.53 -9.37 -1.82
N ALA A 222 -5.02 -10.16 -2.76
CA ALA A 222 -6.38 -10.08 -3.29
C ALA A 222 -7.11 -11.43 -3.25
N ASP A 223 -6.68 -12.34 -2.36
CA ASP A 223 -7.24 -13.68 -2.25
C ASP A 223 -8.69 -13.59 -1.75
N ASP A 224 -9.58 -14.32 -2.43
CA ASP A 224 -10.95 -14.60 -2.01
C ASP A 224 -10.94 -15.79 -1.02
N GLY A 225 -12.06 -16.06 -0.34
CA GLY A 225 -12.20 -17.23 0.54
C GLY A 225 -12.89 -16.92 1.87
N SER A 226 -12.61 -17.73 2.90
CA SER A 226 -13.10 -17.48 4.26
C SER A 226 -12.44 -16.23 4.88
N PHE A 227 -13.05 -15.67 5.92
CA PHE A 227 -12.53 -14.48 6.61
C PHE A 227 -11.08 -14.59 7.08
N ASP A 228 -10.63 -15.78 7.48
CA ASP A 228 -9.26 -16.07 7.95
C ASP A 228 -8.26 -16.33 6.82
N ARG A 229 -8.71 -16.34 5.55
CA ARG A 229 -7.86 -16.58 4.38
C ARG A 229 -7.84 -15.42 3.39
N ALA A 230 -8.92 -14.66 3.34
CA ALA A 230 -9.01 -13.52 2.44
C ALA A 230 -7.87 -12.53 2.69
N THR A 231 -7.41 -11.87 1.63
CA THR A 231 -6.43 -10.79 1.72
C THR A 231 -6.98 -9.54 1.05
N PHE A 232 -6.61 -8.39 1.61
CA PHE A 232 -6.91 -7.06 1.08
C PHE A 232 -5.60 -6.29 0.88
N PHE A 233 -5.69 -5.12 0.27
CA PHE A 233 -4.59 -4.18 0.22
C PHE A 233 -5.12 -2.75 0.36
N ARG A 234 -4.94 -2.20 1.56
CA ARG A 234 -5.45 -0.89 1.99
C ARG A 234 -6.95 -0.68 1.70
N PRO A 235 -7.83 -1.53 2.24
CA PRO A 235 -9.26 -1.32 2.07
C PRO A 235 -9.68 0.05 2.62
N GLN A 236 -10.64 0.69 1.95
CA GLN A 236 -11.20 1.98 2.31
C GLN A 236 -12.72 1.86 2.49
N GLY A 237 -13.51 2.57 1.68
CA GLY A 237 -14.93 2.74 1.94
C GLY A 237 -15.73 1.47 1.78
N MET A 238 -16.87 1.46 2.45
CA MET A 238 -17.71 0.28 2.58
C MET A 238 -19.18 0.66 2.42
N ALA A 239 -19.98 -0.26 1.89
CA ALA A 239 -21.43 -0.13 1.87
C ALA A 239 -22.09 -1.45 2.29
N LEU A 240 -23.16 -1.38 3.08
CA LEU A 240 -23.86 -2.57 3.57
C LEU A 240 -25.20 -2.74 2.84
N ASP A 241 -25.42 -3.95 2.33
CA ASP A 241 -26.69 -4.43 1.81
C ASP A 241 -27.17 -5.65 2.63
N SER A 242 -28.00 -5.40 3.64
CA SER A 242 -28.43 -6.44 4.60
C SER A 242 -27.25 -7.14 5.27
N ASP A 243 -26.95 -8.38 4.86
CA ASP A 243 -25.85 -9.19 5.38
C ASP A 243 -24.64 -9.23 4.45
N THR A 244 -24.65 -8.42 3.39
CA THR A 244 -23.56 -8.31 2.41
C THR A 244 -22.87 -6.98 2.54
N LEU A 245 -21.59 -7.00 2.93
CA LEU A 245 -20.76 -5.80 3.00
C LEU A 245 -19.90 -5.71 1.73
N TYR A 246 -20.01 -4.60 1.01
CA TYR A 246 -19.13 -4.28 -0.10
C TYR A 246 -17.97 -3.43 0.42
N VAL A 247 -16.76 -3.71 -0.06
CA VAL A 247 -15.51 -3.06 0.36
C VAL A 247 -14.77 -2.56 -0.87
N ALA A 248 -14.38 -1.28 -0.87
CA ALA A 248 -13.42 -0.74 -1.83
C ALA A 248 -12.02 -1.15 -1.38
N ASP A 249 -11.41 -2.07 -2.11
CA ASP A 249 -10.08 -2.62 -1.85
C ASP A 249 -9.08 -1.88 -2.74
N THR A 250 -8.65 -0.72 -2.25
CA THR A 250 -8.20 0.41 -3.06
C THR A 250 -6.94 0.13 -3.86
N GLU A 251 -5.89 -0.40 -3.22
CA GLU A 251 -4.61 -0.68 -3.89
C GLU A 251 -4.65 -1.95 -4.73
N ASN A 252 -5.61 -2.84 -4.47
CA ASN A 252 -5.90 -3.95 -5.40
C ASN A 252 -6.73 -3.48 -6.60
N HIS A 253 -7.31 -2.28 -6.55
CA HIS A 253 -8.25 -1.79 -7.55
C HIS A 253 -9.45 -2.73 -7.74
N LEU A 254 -10.00 -3.22 -6.62
CA LEU A 254 -11.11 -4.16 -6.58
C LEU A 254 -12.28 -3.64 -5.75
N ILE A 255 -13.48 -4.14 -6.05
CA ILE A 255 -14.61 -4.15 -5.12
C ILE A 255 -14.79 -5.58 -4.63
N ARG A 256 -14.77 -5.75 -3.31
CA ARG A 256 -14.92 -7.05 -2.63
C ARG A 256 -16.31 -7.13 -2.01
N GLU A 257 -16.94 -8.28 -2.12
CA GLU A 257 -18.18 -8.62 -1.44
C GLU A 257 -17.85 -9.54 -0.27
N VAL A 258 -18.35 -9.18 0.90
CA VAL A 258 -18.18 -9.90 2.16
C VAL A 258 -19.57 -10.38 2.59
N ASP A 259 -19.80 -11.69 2.50
CA ASP A 259 -21.01 -12.33 3.00
C ASP A 259 -20.84 -12.62 4.50
N LEU A 260 -21.62 -11.92 5.32
CA LEU A 260 -21.54 -11.99 6.78
C LEU A 260 -22.19 -13.25 7.35
N LYS A 261 -23.01 -13.98 6.58
CA LYS A 261 -23.62 -15.25 6.99
C LYS A 261 -22.72 -16.43 6.70
N SER A 262 -22.23 -16.54 5.46
CA SER A 262 -21.32 -17.62 5.08
C SER A 262 -19.88 -17.38 5.53
N LYS A 263 -19.57 -16.16 5.97
CA LYS A 263 -18.23 -15.72 6.39
C LYS A 263 -17.19 -15.86 5.28
N THR A 264 -17.55 -15.40 4.09
CA THR A 264 -16.71 -15.45 2.90
C THR A 264 -16.54 -14.10 2.24
N VAL A 265 -15.38 -13.88 1.63
CA VAL A 265 -15.04 -12.74 0.79
C VAL A 265 -14.89 -13.22 -0.64
N LYS A 266 -15.45 -12.48 -1.61
CA LYS A 266 -15.21 -12.70 -3.04
C LYS A 266 -15.03 -11.38 -3.78
N THR A 267 -14.35 -11.42 -4.92
CA THR A 267 -14.20 -10.26 -5.80
C THR A 267 -15.44 -10.10 -6.68
N VAL A 268 -16.02 -8.90 -6.73
CA VAL A 268 -17.23 -8.62 -7.54
C VAL A 268 -17.02 -7.58 -8.64
N ALA A 269 -16.01 -6.72 -8.51
CA ALA A 269 -15.59 -5.84 -9.60
C ALA A 269 -14.08 -5.59 -9.57
N GLY A 270 -13.50 -5.28 -10.74
CA GLY A 270 -12.06 -5.08 -10.90
C GLY A 270 -11.31 -6.35 -11.29
N THR A 271 -10.12 -6.15 -11.88
CA THR A 271 -9.25 -7.22 -12.39
C THR A 271 -7.97 -7.40 -11.58
N GLY A 272 -7.76 -6.59 -10.53
CA GLY A 272 -6.51 -6.54 -9.77
C GLY A 272 -5.43 -5.65 -10.41
N ARG A 273 -5.75 -4.96 -11.51
CA ARG A 273 -4.83 -4.09 -12.25
C ARG A 273 -5.38 -2.67 -12.29
N GLN A 274 -4.49 -1.69 -12.16
CA GLN A 274 -4.81 -0.28 -12.31
C GLN A 274 -5.22 0.00 -13.77
N SER A 275 -6.42 0.54 -13.97
CA SER A 275 -6.85 0.99 -15.29
C SER A 275 -6.16 2.29 -15.71
N ARG A 276 -5.65 2.32 -16.95
CA ARG A 276 -5.16 3.54 -17.62
C ARG A 276 -6.22 4.19 -18.51
N GLU A 277 -7.23 3.40 -18.92
CA GLU A 277 -8.28 3.82 -19.84
C GLU A 277 -9.65 3.42 -19.26
N PRO A 278 -10.45 4.40 -18.81
CA PRO A 278 -11.80 4.14 -18.30
C PRO A 278 -12.69 3.47 -19.36
N GLU A 279 -13.17 2.26 -19.07
CA GLU A 279 -14.12 1.55 -19.92
C GLU A 279 -15.27 0.98 -19.08
N ALA A 280 -16.49 0.97 -19.63
CA ALA A 280 -17.62 0.27 -19.03
C ALA A 280 -17.64 -1.20 -19.46
N GLY A 281 -18.18 -2.09 -18.63
CA GLY A 281 -18.26 -3.50 -19.00
C GLY A 281 -18.71 -4.41 -17.87
N MET A 282 -18.48 -5.71 -18.06
CA MET A 282 -18.71 -6.70 -17.01
C MET A 282 -17.76 -6.46 -15.84
N ALA A 283 -18.32 -6.38 -14.64
CA ALA A 283 -17.63 -5.86 -13.46
C ALA A 283 -16.29 -6.57 -13.17
N ARG A 284 -16.23 -7.91 -13.31
CA ARG A 284 -15.02 -8.72 -13.07
C ARG A 284 -13.99 -8.69 -14.21
N SER A 285 -14.34 -8.15 -15.36
CA SER A 285 -13.45 -8.05 -16.54
C SER A 285 -12.97 -6.63 -16.80
N THR A 286 -13.58 -5.64 -16.16
CA THR A 286 -13.21 -4.23 -16.26
C THR A 286 -12.21 -3.86 -15.17
N ALA A 287 -11.04 -3.35 -15.56
CA ALA A 287 -10.05 -2.82 -14.61
C ALA A 287 -10.58 -1.54 -13.95
N LEU A 288 -10.37 -1.40 -12.64
CA LEU A 288 -10.71 -0.19 -11.89
C LEU A 288 -9.43 0.61 -11.60
N ASN A 289 -9.56 1.79 -11.02
CA ASN A 289 -8.42 2.62 -10.68
C ASN A 289 -8.71 3.36 -9.36
N SER A 290 -8.23 2.76 -8.27
CA SER A 290 -8.29 3.26 -6.90
C SER A 290 -9.70 3.64 -6.44
N PRO A 291 -10.63 2.67 -6.31
CA PRO A 291 -11.92 2.90 -5.67
C PRO A 291 -11.69 3.28 -4.21
N TRP A 292 -12.24 4.41 -3.76
CA TRP A 292 -11.94 4.96 -2.43
C TRP A 292 -13.12 4.93 -1.47
N ASP A 293 -14.34 5.17 -1.98
CA ASP A 293 -15.55 5.10 -1.17
C ASP A 293 -16.75 4.52 -1.91
N LEU A 294 -17.70 3.97 -1.16
CA LEU A 294 -18.86 3.25 -1.68
C LEU A 294 -20.15 3.78 -1.07
N GLN A 295 -21.17 3.96 -1.92
CA GLN A 295 -22.51 4.32 -1.46
C GLN A 295 -23.56 3.52 -2.23
N LEU A 296 -24.30 2.69 -1.51
CA LEU A 296 -25.42 1.93 -2.08
C LEU A 296 -26.68 2.80 -2.18
N VAL A 297 -27.35 2.77 -3.33
CA VAL A 297 -28.71 3.31 -3.52
C VAL A 297 -29.52 2.30 -4.34
N GLY A 298 -30.53 1.70 -3.71
CA GLY A 298 -31.26 0.57 -4.30
C GLY A 298 -30.31 -0.61 -4.59
N ARG A 299 -30.25 -1.05 -5.85
CA ARG A 299 -29.35 -2.11 -6.34
C ARG A 299 -28.10 -1.58 -7.05
N THR A 300 -27.85 -0.29 -6.96
CA THR A 300 -26.69 0.37 -7.59
C THR A 300 -25.70 0.79 -6.52
N LEU A 301 -24.48 0.29 -6.63
CA LEU A 301 -23.36 0.69 -5.79
C LEU A 301 -22.58 1.81 -6.49
N TYR A 302 -22.68 3.04 -5.99
CA TYR A 302 -21.86 4.15 -6.47
C TYR A 302 -20.46 4.07 -5.86
N ILE A 303 -19.47 4.40 -6.68
CA ILE A 303 -18.06 4.25 -6.36
C ILE A 303 -17.37 5.59 -6.59
N ALA A 304 -16.76 6.15 -5.55
CA ALA A 304 -15.83 7.27 -5.70
C ALA A 304 -14.52 6.71 -6.25
N MET A 305 -14.31 6.85 -7.55
CA MET A 305 -13.13 6.35 -8.26
C MET A 305 -12.08 7.45 -8.27
N ALA A 306 -11.18 7.42 -7.27
CA ALA A 306 -10.25 8.51 -7.00
C ALA A 306 -9.24 8.70 -8.13
N GLY A 307 -8.70 7.60 -8.65
CA GLY A 307 -7.65 7.58 -9.67
C GLY A 307 -8.01 8.30 -10.97
N PRO A 308 -9.12 7.96 -11.64
CA PRO A 308 -9.55 8.63 -12.87
C PRO A 308 -10.43 9.85 -12.61
N HIS A 309 -10.54 10.31 -11.36
CA HIS A 309 -11.34 11.49 -10.98
C HIS A 309 -12.81 11.43 -11.43
N GLN A 310 -13.49 10.32 -11.08
CA GLN A 310 -14.83 10.04 -11.55
C GLN A 310 -15.70 9.39 -10.47
N ILE A 311 -17.02 9.50 -10.64
CA ILE A 311 -17.99 8.67 -9.94
C ILE A 311 -18.40 7.54 -10.88
N TRP A 312 -18.20 6.31 -10.44
CA TRP A 312 -18.61 5.11 -11.15
C TRP A 312 -19.83 4.49 -10.48
N LYS A 313 -20.47 3.55 -11.17
CA LYS A 313 -21.55 2.75 -10.61
C LYS A 313 -21.39 1.28 -10.99
N LEU A 314 -21.72 0.40 -10.06
CA LEU A 314 -21.89 -1.03 -10.25
C LEU A 314 -23.37 -1.39 -10.10
N ASP A 315 -23.99 -1.86 -11.18
CA ASP A 315 -25.31 -2.47 -11.15
C ASP A 315 -25.14 -3.91 -10.62
N LEU A 316 -25.59 -4.15 -9.39
CA LEU A 316 -25.34 -5.42 -8.70
C LEU A 316 -26.13 -6.58 -9.30
N ASP A 317 -27.26 -6.31 -9.95
CA ASP A 317 -28.12 -7.34 -10.55
C ASP A 317 -27.57 -7.75 -11.93
N LYS A 318 -27.08 -6.78 -12.71
CA LYS A 318 -26.47 -7.02 -14.03
C LYS A 318 -24.98 -7.34 -13.98
N GLN A 319 -24.33 -7.10 -12.84
CA GLN A 319 -22.88 -7.20 -12.66
C GLN A 319 -22.10 -6.38 -13.70
N GLN A 320 -22.57 -5.16 -13.96
CA GLN A 320 -21.95 -4.25 -14.91
C GLN A 320 -21.45 -3.00 -14.20
N VAL A 321 -20.24 -2.59 -14.53
CA VAL A 321 -19.64 -1.36 -14.03
C VAL A 321 -19.56 -0.33 -15.16
N SER A 322 -19.83 0.93 -14.84
CA SER A 322 -19.78 2.04 -15.81
C SER A 322 -19.50 3.36 -15.11
N ILE A 323 -19.02 4.34 -15.89
CA ILE A 323 -18.90 5.72 -15.45
C ILE A 323 -20.31 6.29 -15.25
N PHE A 324 -20.55 6.88 -14.08
CA PHE A 324 -21.79 7.58 -13.78
C PHE A 324 -21.66 9.09 -14.01
N ALA A 325 -20.57 9.69 -13.53
CA ALA A 325 -20.29 11.11 -13.71
C ALA A 325 -18.78 11.39 -13.72
N GLY A 326 -18.37 12.40 -14.49
CA GLY A 326 -16.99 12.86 -14.60
C GLY A 326 -16.36 12.55 -15.96
N SER A 327 -15.77 13.58 -16.57
CA SER A 327 -15.04 13.51 -17.84
C SER A 327 -13.66 12.86 -17.73
N GLY A 328 -13.16 12.65 -16.50
CA GLY A 328 -11.81 12.14 -16.22
C GLY A 328 -10.73 13.21 -16.08
N GLY A 329 -11.03 14.46 -16.41
CA GLY A 329 -10.11 15.58 -16.14
C GLY A 329 -10.06 15.92 -14.65
N GLU A 330 -8.87 16.18 -14.12
CA GLU A 330 -8.66 16.68 -12.76
C GLU A 330 -8.97 18.18 -12.70
N ALA A 331 -10.21 18.54 -12.34
CA ALA A 331 -10.61 19.95 -12.29
C ALA A 331 -11.87 20.14 -11.43
N ARG A 332 -12.10 21.37 -10.99
CA ARG A 332 -13.44 21.82 -10.57
C ARG A 332 -14.26 22.21 -11.79
N ARG A 333 -15.17 21.34 -12.23
CA ARG A 333 -16.16 21.69 -13.27
C ARG A 333 -17.52 21.12 -12.98
N ASP A 334 -18.51 22.01 -12.87
CA ASP A 334 -19.92 21.68 -12.72
C ASP A 334 -20.59 21.50 -14.10
N GLY A 335 -21.75 20.87 -14.16
CA GLY A 335 -22.49 20.67 -15.42
C GLY A 335 -23.21 19.33 -15.52
N PRO A 336 -23.58 18.91 -16.74
CA PRO A 336 -24.07 17.55 -17.02
C PRO A 336 -23.10 16.47 -16.52
N LEU A 337 -23.62 15.28 -16.18
CA LEU A 337 -22.83 14.21 -15.55
C LEU A 337 -21.55 13.86 -16.32
N ASP A 338 -21.62 13.76 -17.65
CA ASP A 338 -20.53 13.37 -18.54
C ASP A 338 -19.51 14.50 -18.82
N GLN A 339 -19.91 15.75 -18.63
CA GLN A 339 -19.08 16.94 -18.88
C GLN A 339 -18.44 17.53 -17.61
N ALA A 340 -19.01 17.23 -16.44
CA ALA A 340 -18.44 17.61 -15.16
C ALA A 340 -17.03 17.00 -14.99
N ALA A 341 -16.21 17.60 -14.15
CA ALA A 341 -14.86 17.12 -13.84
C ALA A 341 -14.71 17.13 -12.33
N PHE A 342 -14.14 16.07 -11.76
CA PHE A 342 -13.82 15.94 -10.34
C PHE A 342 -12.29 16.03 -10.16
N ALA A 343 -11.83 16.04 -8.92
CA ALA A 343 -10.43 15.93 -8.55
C ALA A 343 -10.32 15.02 -7.30
N GLN A 344 -10.06 13.74 -7.55
CA GLN A 344 -9.90 12.70 -6.53
C GLN A 344 -11.11 12.58 -5.57
N PRO A 345 -12.29 12.20 -6.08
CA PRO A 345 -13.45 11.96 -5.24
C PRO A 345 -13.12 10.86 -4.22
N SER A 346 -13.32 11.15 -2.94
CA SER A 346 -12.82 10.30 -1.85
C SER A 346 -13.86 9.98 -0.78
N ALA A 347 -15.05 10.60 -0.82
CA ALA A 347 -16.14 10.26 0.08
C ALA A 347 -17.51 10.39 -0.58
N LEU A 348 -18.44 9.53 -0.19
CA LEU A 348 -19.82 9.55 -0.66
C LEU A 348 -20.81 9.59 0.51
N ALA A 349 -21.92 10.30 0.32
CA ALA A 349 -23.11 10.23 1.17
C ALA A 349 -24.37 10.48 0.31
N THR A 350 -25.56 10.11 0.77
CA THR A 350 -26.78 10.30 -0.03
C THR A 350 -28.02 10.59 0.79
N ASP A 351 -28.98 11.28 0.18
CA ASP A 351 -30.37 11.41 0.66
C ASP A 351 -31.36 10.55 -0.14
N GLY A 352 -30.86 9.67 -1.00
CA GLY A 352 -31.64 8.83 -1.91
C GLY A 352 -31.99 9.48 -3.25
N LYS A 353 -31.84 10.80 -3.39
CA LYS A 353 -32.07 11.55 -4.65
C LYS A 353 -30.80 12.24 -5.15
N THR A 354 -29.96 12.68 -4.22
CA THR A 354 -28.69 13.36 -4.44
C THR A 354 -27.58 12.50 -3.84
N LEU A 355 -26.51 12.34 -4.60
CA LEU A 355 -25.24 11.84 -4.12
C LEU A 355 -24.34 13.03 -3.78
N TYR A 356 -23.90 13.11 -2.55
CA TYR A 356 -22.94 14.09 -2.07
C TYR A 356 -21.54 13.50 -2.16
N VAL A 357 -20.60 14.29 -2.68
CA VAL A 357 -19.24 13.84 -2.99
C VAL A 357 -18.25 14.78 -2.32
N SER A 358 -17.28 14.20 -1.59
CA SER A 358 -16.09 14.91 -1.17
C SER A 358 -15.06 14.83 -2.29
N ASP A 359 -14.72 15.97 -2.88
CA ASP A 359 -13.82 16.09 -4.02
C ASP A 359 -12.47 16.62 -3.51
N ALA A 360 -11.64 15.68 -3.04
CA ALA A 360 -10.62 15.96 -2.04
C ALA A 360 -9.50 16.86 -2.56
N GLU A 361 -8.97 16.59 -3.76
CA GLU A 361 -7.90 17.39 -4.35
C GLU A 361 -8.35 18.80 -4.75
N ALA A 362 -9.67 18.98 -4.96
CA ALA A 362 -10.30 20.26 -5.21
C ALA A 362 -10.72 21.01 -3.93
N ASN A 363 -10.69 20.36 -2.76
CA ASN A 363 -11.09 20.94 -1.46
C ASN A 363 -12.55 21.40 -1.43
N ILE A 364 -13.43 20.69 -2.14
CA ILE A 364 -14.84 21.08 -2.31
C ILE A 364 -15.77 19.91 -1.98
N ILE A 365 -17.00 20.25 -1.59
CA ILE A 365 -18.10 19.28 -1.48
C ILE A 365 -19.09 19.53 -2.62
N ARG A 366 -19.50 18.45 -3.29
CA ARG A 366 -20.35 18.49 -4.47
C ARG A 366 -21.64 17.72 -4.28
N ALA A 367 -22.64 18.05 -5.06
CA ALA A 367 -23.90 17.33 -5.17
C ALA A 367 -24.06 16.84 -6.61
N VAL A 368 -24.49 15.59 -6.75
CA VAL A 368 -24.75 14.91 -8.02
C VAL A 368 -26.18 14.41 -7.99
N ASP A 369 -27.02 14.88 -8.90
CA ASP A 369 -28.40 14.42 -8.99
C ASP A 369 -28.44 13.00 -9.58
N LEU A 370 -29.14 12.06 -8.93
CA LEU A 370 -29.17 10.65 -9.34
C LEU A 370 -30.12 10.35 -10.53
N GLY A 371 -30.83 11.36 -11.04
CA GLY A 371 -31.74 11.21 -12.19
C GLY A 371 -31.01 11.09 -13.54
N SER A 372 -31.70 10.61 -14.57
CA SER A 372 -31.14 10.41 -15.93
C SER A 372 -30.68 11.69 -16.63
N ALA A 373 -31.20 12.85 -16.24
CA ALA A 373 -30.75 14.18 -16.68
C ALA A 373 -30.02 14.93 -15.54
N GLY A 374 -29.36 14.18 -14.66
CA GLY A 374 -28.70 14.71 -13.47
C GLY A 374 -27.58 15.69 -13.79
N LYS A 375 -27.25 16.52 -12.80
CA LYS A 375 -26.15 17.48 -12.91
C LYS A 375 -25.25 17.38 -11.69
N VAL A 376 -23.99 17.75 -11.90
CA VAL A 376 -23.00 17.96 -10.85
C VAL A 376 -22.94 19.45 -10.53
N ARG A 377 -23.01 19.80 -9.25
CA ARG A 377 -22.91 21.17 -8.75
C ARG A 377 -22.01 21.24 -7.51
N THR A 378 -21.18 22.26 -7.44
CA THR A 378 -20.37 22.54 -6.24
C THR A 378 -21.26 23.14 -5.17
N LEU A 379 -21.29 22.54 -3.98
CA LEU A 379 -21.99 23.10 -2.82
C LEU A 379 -21.12 24.18 -2.18
N VAL A 380 -19.90 23.83 -1.78
CA VAL A 380 -18.99 24.70 -1.04
C VAL A 380 -17.53 24.45 -1.40
N GLY A 381 -16.69 25.45 -1.15
CA GLY A 381 -15.24 25.39 -1.38
C GLY A 381 -14.76 26.18 -2.60
N GLY A 382 -13.44 26.36 -2.69
CA GLY A 382 -12.75 27.10 -3.74
C GLY A 382 -12.40 26.25 -4.96
N ASN A 383 -11.21 26.42 -5.53
CA ASN A 383 -10.65 25.59 -6.60
C ASN A 383 -9.50 24.70 -6.07
N LEU A 384 -8.78 23.98 -6.94
CA LEU A 384 -7.72 23.01 -6.59
C LEU A 384 -6.64 23.54 -5.64
N PHE A 385 -6.32 24.83 -5.69
CA PHE A 385 -5.31 25.48 -4.85
C PHE A 385 -5.88 26.47 -3.83
N ASP A 386 -7.21 26.64 -3.80
CA ASP A 386 -7.90 27.51 -2.84
C ASP A 386 -8.32 26.71 -1.60
N PHE A 387 -7.34 26.15 -0.92
CA PHE A 387 -7.54 25.42 0.34
C PHE A 387 -7.28 26.30 1.55
N GLY A 388 -7.70 25.85 2.73
CA GLY A 388 -7.55 26.56 3.99
C GLY A 388 -8.58 26.10 5.00
N ASP A 389 -8.78 26.86 6.07
CA ASP A 389 -9.70 26.51 7.16
C ASP A 389 -10.64 27.69 7.46
N GLU A 390 -11.64 27.87 6.61
CA GLU A 390 -12.59 28.99 6.71
C GLU A 390 -14.02 28.48 6.64
N ASP A 391 -14.79 28.79 7.69
CA ASP A 391 -16.23 28.60 7.73
C ASP A 391 -16.91 29.72 6.93
N GLY A 392 -18.10 29.48 6.38
CA GLY A 392 -18.75 30.49 5.55
C GLY A 392 -19.85 29.97 4.64
N LEU A 393 -20.06 30.67 3.52
CA LEU A 393 -21.11 30.41 2.54
C LEU A 393 -20.53 30.12 1.16
N GLY A 394 -21.06 29.10 0.51
CA GLY A 394 -20.75 28.74 -0.87
C GLY A 394 -19.24 28.65 -1.14
N ASN A 395 -18.78 29.46 -2.08
CA ASN A 395 -17.40 29.43 -2.56
C ASN A 395 -16.40 30.12 -1.61
N ASP A 396 -16.86 30.80 -0.56
CA ASP A 396 -15.97 31.45 0.42
C ASP A 396 -15.47 30.47 1.49
N VAL A 397 -16.11 29.31 1.61
CA VAL A 397 -15.65 28.23 2.49
C VAL A 397 -14.26 27.76 2.05
N ARG A 398 -13.38 27.48 3.00
CA ARG A 398 -12.10 26.79 2.75
C ARG A 398 -12.04 25.50 3.56
N LEU A 399 -11.76 24.42 2.84
CA LEU A 399 -11.47 23.08 3.34
C LEU A 399 -10.04 22.70 2.92
N GLN A 400 -9.52 21.60 3.45
CA GLN A 400 -8.22 21.06 3.07
C GLN A 400 -8.30 19.53 3.01
N HIS A 401 -8.28 19.01 1.78
CA HIS A 401 -8.31 17.58 1.46
C HIS A 401 -9.38 16.77 2.22
N PRO A 402 -10.67 17.13 2.15
CA PRO A 402 -11.70 16.44 2.92
C PRO A 402 -11.91 14.99 2.44
N LEU A 403 -11.78 14.00 3.32
CA LEU A 403 -11.88 12.57 2.97
C LEU A 403 -13.12 11.86 3.48
N GLY A 404 -13.93 12.46 4.35
CA GLY A 404 -15.07 11.80 5.00
C GLY A 404 -16.36 12.61 4.89
N LEU A 405 -17.48 11.92 4.63
CA LEU A 405 -18.83 12.49 4.67
C LEU A 405 -19.76 11.59 5.47
N ALA A 406 -20.64 12.19 6.27
CA ALA A 406 -21.76 11.50 6.91
C ALA A 406 -23.02 12.38 6.87
N ARG A 407 -24.17 11.81 6.50
CA ARG A 407 -25.44 12.53 6.53
C ARG A 407 -26.03 12.54 7.94
N TRP A 408 -26.33 13.73 8.45
CA TRP A 408 -27.01 13.94 9.72
C TRP A 408 -28.29 14.74 9.51
N ASN A 409 -29.43 14.05 9.44
CA ASN A 409 -30.71 14.64 9.04
C ASN A 409 -30.56 15.34 7.67
N ASP A 410 -30.85 16.64 7.59
CA ASP A 410 -30.71 17.45 6.37
C ASP A 410 -29.32 18.05 6.16
N LYS A 411 -28.38 17.78 7.08
CA LYS A 411 -27.00 18.27 7.02
C LYS A 411 -26.03 17.17 6.62
N LEU A 412 -24.83 17.59 6.25
CA LEU A 412 -23.66 16.73 6.10
C LEU A 412 -22.63 17.09 7.17
N LEU A 413 -21.97 16.09 7.72
CA LEU A 413 -20.73 16.25 8.45
C LEU A 413 -19.57 15.89 7.53
N ILE A 414 -18.53 16.71 7.56
CA ILE A 414 -17.35 16.63 6.70
C ILE A 414 -16.15 16.36 7.61
N ALA A 415 -15.36 15.34 7.28
CA ALA A 415 -14.01 15.22 7.83
C ALA A 415 -13.11 16.12 6.98
N ASP A 416 -12.83 17.30 7.50
CA ASP A 416 -11.92 18.28 6.89
C ASP A 416 -10.50 17.88 7.28
N THR A 417 -10.01 16.84 6.61
CA THR A 417 -8.95 15.93 7.08
C THR A 417 -7.66 16.67 7.39
N TYR A 418 -7.14 17.48 6.47
CA TYR A 418 -5.87 18.20 6.66
C TYR A 418 -6.01 19.44 7.54
N ASN A 419 -7.23 19.86 7.85
CA ASN A 419 -7.50 20.84 8.90
C ASN A 419 -7.79 20.17 10.25
N HIS A 420 -7.76 18.85 10.35
CA HIS A 420 -7.95 18.08 11.59
C HIS A 420 -9.27 18.42 12.33
N LYS A 421 -10.33 18.64 11.55
CA LYS A 421 -11.64 19.08 12.04
C LYS A 421 -12.76 18.25 11.44
N ILE A 422 -13.85 18.20 12.20
CA ILE A 422 -15.17 17.86 11.66
C ILE A 422 -15.93 19.17 11.45
N LYS A 423 -16.47 19.36 10.24
CA LYS A 423 -17.32 20.51 9.90
C LYS A 423 -18.73 20.06 9.57
N SER A 424 -19.72 20.94 9.76
CA SER A 424 -21.11 20.72 9.41
C SER A 424 -21.50 21.61 8.25
N LEU A 425 -22.03 21.00 7.19
CA LEU A 425 -22.55 21.62 6.00
C LEU A 425 -24.08 21.53 5.97
N ASP A 426 -24.72 22.68 5.79
CA ASP A 426 -26.10 22.76 5.31
C ASP A 426 -26.07 22.80 3.77
N PRO A 427 -26.49 21.73 3.08
CA PRO A 427 -26.40 21.64 1.62
C PRO A 427 -27.37 22.58 0.90
N VAL A 428 -28.47 23.00 1.55
CA VAL A 428 -29.47 23.92 0.95
C VAL A 428 -28.99 25.36 1.09
N ALA A 429 -28.58 25.75 2.30
CA ALA A 429 -28.03 27.09 2.55
C ALA A 429 -26.60 27.26 2.00
N ARG A 430 -25.95 26.15 1.62
CA ARG A 430 -24.54 26.08 1.23
C ARG A 430 -23.63 26.69 2.30
N SER A 431 -23.93 26.46 3.57
CA SER A 431 -23.20 27.06 4.69
C SER A 431 -22.40 26.02 5.46
N VAL A 432 -21.12 26.28 5.73
CA VAL A 432 -20.26 25.43 6.56
C VAL A 432 -19.93 26.10 7.88
N LYS A 433 -19.95 25.31 8.95
CA LYS A 433 -19.45 25.70 10.28
C LYS A 433 -18.61 24.59 10.89
N SER A 434 -17.57 24.96 11.62
CA SER A 434 -16.78 24.05 12.44
C SER A 434 -17.68 23.38 13.47
N PHE A 435 -17.60 22.04 13.55
CA PHE A 435 -18.44 21.23 14.41
C PHE A 435 -17.67 20.72 15.63
N ALA A 436 -16.53 20.06 15.41
CA ALA A 436 -15.61 19.56 16.43
C ALA A 436 -14.16 19.58 15.89
N GLY A 437 -13.17 19.60 16.79
CA GLY A 437 -11.75 19.63 16.41
C GLY A 437 -11.10 21.00 16.66
N THR A 438 -9.89 21.00 17.22
CA THR A 438 -9.13 22.23 17.50
C THR A 438 -8.43 22.82 16.28
N GLY A 439 -8.31 22.07 15.19
CA GLY A 439 -7.49 22.46 14.03
C GLY A 439 -6.02 22.07 14.12
N LYS A 440 -5.61 21.39 15.19
CA LYS A 440 -4.23 20.93 15.40
C LYS A 440 -4.20 19.40 15.50
N PRO A 441 -3.16 18.74 14.95
CA PRO A 441 -2.94 17.32 15.14
C PRO A 441 -2.97 16.94 16.62
N GLY A 442 -3.66 15.86 16.97
CA GLY A 442 -3.66 15.28 18.31
C GLY A 442 -4.89 14.42 18.58
N GLN A 443 -4.98 13.85 19.79
CA GLN A 443 -6.00 12.87 20.17
C GLN A 443 -6.76 13.23 21.47
N SER A 444 -6.83 14.51 21.82
CA SER A 444 -7.47 14.93 23.07
C SER A 444 -8.98 14.67 23.05
N ASP A 445 -9.51 14.11 24.14
CA ASP A 445 -10.94 13.89 24.37
C ASP A 445 -11.63 15.16 24.94
N GLY A 446 -12.95 15.10 25.12
CA GLY A 446 -13.78 16.14 25.74
C GLY A 446 -14.50 17.05 24.75
N ALA A 447 -14.91 18.23 25.22
CA ALA A 447 -15.69 19.20 24.42
C ALA A 447 -14.87 19.99 23.38
N LYS A 448 -13.53 19.95 23.49
CA LYS A 448 -12.59 20.58 22.54
C LYS A 448 -11.59 19.53 22.06
N PRO A 449 -12.05 18.52 21.31
CA PRO A 449 -11.18 17.41 20.92
C PRO A 449 -10.14 17.84 19.89
N SER A 450 -9.06 17.10 19.80
CA SER A 450 -8.19 17.10 18.61
C SER A 450 -8.38 15.80 17.83
N PHE A 451 -8.15 15.91 16.53
CA PHE A 451 -8.09 14.82 15.57
C PHE A 451 -6.74 14.88 14.84
N TYR A 452 -6.41 13.84 14.10
CA TYR A 452 -5.22 13.82 13.26
C TYR A 452 -5.52 13.11 11.93
N GLU A 453 -5.76 13.92 10.91
CA GLU A 453 -6.16 13.50 9.56
C GLU A 453 -7.32 12.48 9.57
N PRO A 454 -8.50 12.84 10.12
CA PRO A 454 -9.64 11.93 10.12
C PRO A 454 -10.08 11.58 8.69
N GLY A 455 -10.11 10.29 8.36
CA GLY A 455 -10.35 9.79 6.99
C GLY A 455 -11.80 9.38 6.69
N GLY A 456 -12.58 9.03 7.72
CA GLY A 456 -13.91 8.45 7.53
C GLY A 456 -14.89 8.78 8.64
N LEU A 457 -16.18 8.84 8.29
CA LEU A 457 -17.28 9.24 9.18
C LEU A 457 -18.48 8.32 8.98
N THR A 458 -19.16 7.98 10.07
CA THR A 458 -20.48 7.34 10.02
C THR A 458 -21.30 7.71 11.24
N ILE A 459 -22.63 7.72 11.12
CA ILE A 459 -23.54 8.05 12.22
C ILE A 459 -24.35 6.83 12.62
N ALA A 460 -24.51 6.63 13.93
CA ALA A 460 -25.47 5.70 14.50
C ALA A 460 -26.16 6.34 15.71
N GLY A 461 -27.48 6.53 15.61
CA GLY A 461 -28.25 7.26 16.63
C GLY A 461 -27.77 8.69 16.78
N GLU A 462 -27.45 9.09 18.02
CA GLU A 462 -26.97 10.45 18.35
C GLU A 462 -25.44 10.56 18.38
N LYS A 463 -24.73 9.59 17.78
CA LYS A 463 -23.27 9.52 17.79
C LYS A 463 -22.72 9.53 16.38
N LEU A 464 -21.65 10.32 16.19
CA LEU A 464 -20.77 10.25 15.05
C LEU A 464 -19.53 9.42 15.43
N TYR A 465 -19.22 8.43 14.61
CA TYR A 465 -18.01 7.63 14.71
C TYR A 465 -17.02 8.13 13.65
N VAL A 466 -15.78 8.35 14.05
CA VAL A 466 -14.72 8.94 13.23
C VAL A 466 -13.54 7.97 13.18
N ALA A 467 -13.12 7.61 11.97
CA ALA A 467 -11.82 6.97 11.75
C ALA A 467 -10.74 8.06 11.79
N ASP A 468 -10.01 8.13 12.90
CA ASP A 468 -9.01 9.16 13.17
C ASP A 468 -7.63 8.61 12.82
N THR A 469 -7.31 8.71 11.53
CA THR A 469 -6.38 7.83 10.82
C THR A 469 -4.98 7.89 11.40
N ASN A 470 -4.38 9.08 11.57
CA ASN A 470 -3.00 9.19 12.06
C ASN A 470 -2.88 9.02 13.58
N ASN A 471 -4.00 9.01 14.31
CA ASN A 471 -4.05 8.62 15.71
C ASN A 471 -4.30 7.12 15.91
N HIS A 472 -4.44 6.34 14.83
CA HIS A 472 -4.65 4.89 14.90
C HIS A 472 -5.88 4.52 15.75
N ALA A 473 -6.95 5.33 15.67
CA ALA A 473 -8.04 5.26 16.63
C ALA A 473 -9.41 5.52 16.02
N ILE A 474 -10.44 5.03 16.71
CA ILE A 474 -11.83 5.44 16.48
C ILE A 474 -12.23 6.46 17.54
N ARG A 475 -12.88 7.53 17.11
CA ARG A 475 -13.39 8.59 17.99
C ARG A 475 -14.91 8.61 17.91
N VAL A 476 -15.57 8.87 19.04
CA VAL A 476 -17.02 8.97 19.11
C VAL A 476 -17.37 10.37 19.58
N VAL A 477 -18.09 11.10 18.74
CA VAL A 477 -18.59 12.46 19.01
C VAL A 477 -20.08 12.38 19.29
N ASP A 478 -20.52 12.86 20.43
CA ASP A 478 -21.94 13.08 20.71
C ASP A 478 -22.45 14.24 19.83
N LEU A 479 -23.49 14.01 19.03
CA LEU A 479 -23.96 14.98 18.04
C LEU A 479 -24.64 16.20 18.67
N LYS A 480 -25.09 16.11 19.93
CA LYS A 480 -25.73 17.22 20.65
C LYS A 480 -24.71 18.01 21.46
N THR A 481 -23.92 17.32 22.29
CA THR A 481 -22.99 17.96 23.23
C THR A 481 -21.63 18.24 22.63
N LYS A 482 -21.28 17.57 21.52
CA LYS A 482 -19.95 17.57 20.87
C LYS A 482 -18.85 16.98 21.75
N GLU A 483 -19.22 16.39 22.89
CA GLU A 483 -18.27 15.67 23.72
C GLU A 483 -17.73 14.48 22.92
N THR A 484 -16.41 14.39 22.85
CA THR A 484 -15.71 13.39 22.05
C THR A 484 -14.89 12.48 22.95
N LYS A 485 -14.93 11.18 22.67
CA LYS A 485 -14.15 10.17 23.40
C LYS A 485 -13.43 9.23 22.45
N THR A 486 -12.29 8.72 22.88
CA THR A 486 -11.65 7.56 22.23
C THR A 486 -12.52 6.33 22.43
N LEU A 487 -12.78 5.57 21.36
CA LEU A 487 -13.42 4.27 21.44
C LEU A 487 -12.38 3.16 21.25
N PRO A 488 -11.90 2.54 22.35
CA PRO A 488 -11.03 1.39 22.23
C PRO A 488 -11.81 0.18 21.70
N ILE A 489 -11.22 -0.55 20.74
CA ILE A 489 -11.77 -1.81 20.27
C ILE A 489 -11.31 -2.94 21.21
N LYS A 490 -12.17 -3.28 22.17
CA LYS A 490 -11.86 -4.21 23.26
C LYS A 490 -11.57 -5.60 22.69
N GLY A 491 -10.40 -6.15 23.01
CA GLY A 491 -9.97 -7.47 22.56
C GLY A 491 -9.30 -7.48 21.18
N LEU A 492 -9.20 -6.35 20.48
CA LEU A 492 -8.46 -6.27 19.23
C LEU A 492 -6.96 -6.31 19.51
N GLN A 493 -6.29 -7.23 18.82
CA GLN A 493 -4.83 -7.31 18.77
C GLN A 493 -4.34 -6.86 17.39
N PRO A 494 -3.09 -6.39 17.28
CA PRO A 494 -2.44 -6.31 15.98
C PRO A 494 -2.58 -7.66 15.25
N PRO A 495 -2.67 -7.68 13.91
CA PRO A 495 -2.55 -8.94 13.17
C PRO A 495 -1.32 -9.68 13.68
N ALA A 496 -1.41 -11.01 13.81
CA ALA A 496 -0.21 -11.79 14.06
C ALA A 496 0.81 -11.33 13.03
N SER A 497 1.96 -10.81 13.48
CA SER A 497 3.00 -10.48 12.54
C SER A 497 3.22 -11.74 11.75
N SER A 498 2.86 -11.72 10.47
CA SER A 498 3.61 -12.52 9.53
C SER A 498 5.04 -12.13 9.86
N GLN A 499 5.80 -13.03 10.48
CA GLN A 499 7.19 -12.83 10.84
C GLN A 499 8.03 -12.73 9.55
N THR A 500 7.71 -11.74 8.74
CA THR A 500 8.33 -11.33 7.49
C THR A 500 8.88 -9.91 7.64
N THR A 501 9.06 -9.43 8.88
CA THR A 501 9.73 -8.16 9.16
C THR A 501 10.82 -8.26 10.22
N THR A 502 11.46 -9.42 10.35
CA THR A 502 12.88 -9.54 10.78
C THR A 502 13.57 -10.69 10.04
N ALA A 503 13.49 -10.71 8.70
CA ALA A 503 14.40 -11.50 7.86
C ALA A 503 14.48 -10.91 6.44
N ASN A 504 14.95 -9.67 6.31
CA ASN A 504 15.72 -9.30 5.12
C ASN A 504 17.09 -10.02 5.20
N ALA A 505 17.05 -11.34 5.07
CA ALA A 505 18.19 -12.16 4.76
C ALA A 505 17.76 -13.04 3.58
N ASP A 506 18.28 -12.70 2.41
CA ASP A 506 18.47 -13.59 1.28
C ASP A 506 17.21 -14.21 0.64
N VAL A 507 16.37 -13.37 0.01
CA VAL A 507 15.80 -13.78 -1.27
C VAL A 507 16.49 -12.96 -2.35
N THR A 508 17.59 -13.52 -2.85
CA THR A 508 18.34 -13.03 -3.99
C THR A 508 17.45 -13.06 -5.26
N PRO A 509 17.66 -12.15 -6.22
CA PRO A 509 16.86 -12.06 -7.46
C PRO A 509 16.92 -13.29 -8.39
N ASN A 510 17.61 -14.36 -8.00
CA ASN A 510 17.74 -15.62 -8.74
C ASN A 510 17.13 -16.82 -7.99
N ALA A 511 16.18 -16.57 -7.07
CA ALA A 511 15.50 -17.61 -6.31
C ALA A 511 14.34 -18.25 -7.09
N GLU A 512 14.35 -19.57 -7.17
CA GLU A 512 13.23 -20.37 -7.68
C GLU A 512 12.61 -21.16 -6.54
N GLU A 513 11.29 -21.05 -6.39
CA GLU A 513 10.54 -21.71 -5.33
C GLU A 513 9.95 -23.03 -5.82
N ILE A 514 10.14 -24.08 -5.02
CA ILE A 514 9.75 -25.46 -5.31
C ILE A 514 8.82 -25.94 -4.19
N LYS A 515 7.56 -26.13 -4.53
CA LYS A 515 6.56 -26.70 -3.62
C LYS A 515 6.57 -28.20 -3.73
N LEU A 516 6.79 -28.89 -2.62
CA LEU A 516 6.76 -30.35 -2.56
C LEU A 516 5.40 -30.85 -2.09
N ALA A 517 5.03 -32.05 -2.52
CA ALA A 517 3.90 -32.78 -1.94
C ALA A 517 4.19 -33.11 -0.47
N PRO A 518 3.15 -33.30 0.37
CA PRO A 518 3.32 -33.68 1.77
C PRO A 518 4.18 -34.94 1.93
N GLN A 519 5.21 -34.87 2.77
CA GLN A 519 6.10 -36.00 3.07
C GLN A 519 5.75 -36.56 4.45
N ARG A 520 5.46 -37.87 4.52
CA ARG A 520 5.14 -38.56 5.78
C ARG A 520 6.42 -39.13 6.39
N ILE A 521 6.67 -38.84 7.66
CA ILE A 521 7.85 -39.34 8.41
C ILE A 521 7.44 -39.88 9.78
N HIS A 522 8.24 -40.74 10.41
CA HIS A 522 7.95 -41.21 11.78
C HIS A 522 8.83 -40.53 12.83
N THR A 523 8.43 -40.60 14.11
CA THR A 523 9.18 -40.03 15.24
C THR A 523 10.56 -40.68 15.42
N GLY A 524 11.58 -39.87 15.72
CA GLY A 524 12.98 -40.31 15.88
C GLY A 524 13.98 -39.23 15.45
N ASP A 525 15.26 -39.60 15.40
CA ASP A 525 16.29 -38.77 14.80
C ASP A 525 16.29 -38.96 13.28
N GLY A 526 16.25 -37.84 12.55
CA GLY A 526 16.12 -37.80 11.10
C GLY A 526 17.09 -36.83 10.45
N ALA A 527 17.04 -36.75 9.13
CA ALA A 527 17.87 -35.81 8.37
C ALA A 527 17.13 -35.26 7.15
N LEU A 528 17.33 -33.97 6.89
CA LEU A 528 16.93 -33.31 5.67
C LEU A 528 18.06 -33.46 4.66
N SER A 529 17.75 -34.01 3.49
CA SER A 529 18.70 -34.16 2.39
C SER A 529 18.38 -33.16 1.28
N ILE A 530 19.29 -32.21 1.03
CA ILE A 530 19.20 -31.25 -0.08
C ILE A 530 20.11 -31.72 -1.20
N ASN A 531 19.53 -32.03 -2.36
CA ASN A 531 20.25 -32.43 -3.55
C ASN A 531 19.87 -31.56 -4.76
N VAL A 532 20.84 -31.26 -5.62
CA VAL A 532 20.60 -30.49 -6.84
C VAL A 532 21.34 -31.14 -8.00
N GLU A 533 20.63 -31.36 -9.10
CA GLU A 533 21.20 -31.82 -10.36
C GLU A 533 21.51 -30.61 -11.25
N LEU A 534 22.76 -30.51 -11.70
CA LEU A 534 23.20 -29.47 -12.63
C LEU A 534 23.06 -29.96 -14.08
N PRO A 535 22.93 -29.04 -15.06
CA PRO A 535 22.96 -29.43 -16.47
C PRO A 535 24.26 -30.13 -16.84
N ALA A 536 24.23 -30.98 -17.86
CA ALA A 536 25.43 -31.62 -18.39
C ALA A 536 26.51 -30.57 -18.76
N GLY A 537 27.76 -30.82 -18.38
CA GLY A 537 28.88 -29.90 -18.60
C GLY A 537 29.00 -28.76 -17.58
N TYR A 538 28.32 -28.86 -16.43
CA TYR A 538 28.43 -27.90 -15.32
C TYR A 538 28.79 -28.58 -14.00
N HIS A 539 29.55 -27.87 -13.16
CA HIS A 539 29.93 -28.29 -11.82
C HIS A 539 29.73 -27.17 -10.80
N LEU A 540 29.58 -27.51 -9.52
CA LEU A 540 29.60 -26.52 -8.44
C LEU A 540 31.00 -25.89 -8.34
N ASN A 541 31.07 -24.56 -8.26
CA ASN A 541 32.34 -23.86 -8.12
C ASN A 541 33.00 -24.23 -6.78
N PRO A 542 34.19 -24.87 -6.78
CA PRO A 542 34.83 -25.34 -5.56
C PRO A 542 35.42 -24.20 -4.71
N THR A 543 35.64 -23.02 -5.31
CA THR A 543 36.27 -21.86 -4.66
C THR A 543 35.27 -20.80 -4.19
N ALA A 544 34.03 -20.86 -4.69
CA ALA A 544 32.94 -20.00 -4.24
C ALA A 544 32.21 -20.61 -3.04
N PRO A 545 31.77 -19.80 -2.05
CA PRO A 545 30.99 -20.28 -0.94
C PRO A 545 29.59 -20.69 -1.41
N GLN A 546 29.18 -21.90 -1.06
CA GLN A 546 27.84 -22.44 -1.24
C GLN A 546 27.09 -22.27 0.09
N ARG A 547 25.86 -21.75 0.08
CA ARG A 547 25.10 -21.43 1.30
C ARG A 547 23.78 -22.18 1.35
N PHE A 548 23.47 -22.78 2.49
CA PHE A 548 22.14 -23.33 2.75
C PHE A 548 21.57 -22.76 4.05
N GLN A 549 20.25 -22.70 4.11
CA GLN A 549 19.49 -22.38 5.32
C GLN A 549 18.25 -23.25 5.37
N VAL A 550 17.87 -23.71 6.56
CA VAL A 550 16.71 -24.54 6.81
C VAL A 550 15.98 -23.99 8.03
N SER A 551 14.66 -23.87 7.95
CA SER A 551 13.80 -23.42 9.02
C SER A 551 12.50 -24.24 9.06
N VAL A 552 11.96 -24.39 10.27
CA VAL A 552 10.61 -24.90 10.49
C VAL A 552 9.70 -23.68 10.62
N GLU A 553 8.84 -23.44 9.64
CA GLU A 553 7.97 -22.26 9.61
C GLU A 553 6.69 -22.46 10.40
N GLN A 554 6.20 -23.70 10.48
CA GLN A 554 5.05 -24.10 11.30
C GLN A 554 5.28 -25.49 11.90
N GLY A 555 4.69 -25.77 13.07
CA GLY A 555 4.74 -27.11 13.68
C GLY A 555 6.05 -27.44 14.40
N GLY A 556 6.74 -26.45 14.97
CA GLY A 556 8.02 -26.61 15.69
C GLY A 556 7.98 -27.53 16.92
N GLU A 557 6.78 -27.94 17.39
CA GLU A 557 6.61 -28.96 18.42
C GLU A 557 6.84 -30.39 17.88
N ALA A 558 6.52 -30.62 16.60
CA ALA A 558 6.64 -31.93 15.96
C ALA A 558 8.06 -32.17 15.40
N LEU A 559 8.68 -31.15 14.82
CA LEU A 559 10.01 -31.22 14.20
C LEU A 559 10.87 -30.03 14.63
N THR A 560 12.07 -30.32 15.12
CA THR A 560 13.05 -29.31 15.55
C THR A 560 14.39 -29.49 14.85
N ILE A 561 14.98 -28.40 14.38
CA ILE A 561 16.32 -28.36 13.79
C ILE A 561 17.22 -27.61 14.76
N ASP A 562 18.38 -28.19 15.09
CA ASP A 562 19.37 -27.49 15.89
C ASP A 562 19.81 -26.21 15.15
N PRO A 563 19.70 -25.01 15.77
CA PRO A 563 20.12 -23.76 15.16
C PRO A 563 21.57 -23.77 14.63
N GLN A 564 22.47 -24.57 15.24
CA GLN A 564 23.85 -24.72 14.76
C GLN A 564 23.96 -25.45 13.42
N ASN A 565 22.98 -26.30 13.10
CA ASN A 565 22.90 -27.06 11.87
C ASN A 565 21.95 -26.44 10.84
N ALA A 566 21.13 -25.47 11.25
CA ALA A 566 20.09 -24.83 10.45
C ALA A 566 20.63 -23.95 9.31
N ALA A 567 21.91 -23.59 9.33
CA ALA A 567 22.53 -22.84 8.24
C ALA A 567 24.02 -23.19 8.09
N GLY A 568 24.54 -23.09 6.87
CA GLY A 568 25.95 -23.30 6.60
C GLY A 568 26.41 -22.57 5.35
N SER A 569 27.67 -22.11 5.37
CA SER A 569 28.33 -21.46 4.23
C SER A 569 29.74 -22.01 4.09
N THR A 570 29.99 -22.85 3.07
CA THR A 570 31.32 -23.46 2.88
C THR A 570 31.73 -23.55 1.42
N LYS A 571 33.04 -23.50 1.17
CA LYS A 571 33.64 -23.73 -0.14
C LYS A 571 33.81 -25.24 -0.36
N GLY A 572 33.64 -25.71 -1.59
CA GLY A 572 33.77 -27.14 -1.90
C GLY A 572 32.74 -28.04 -1.22
N LEU A 573 31.56 -27.49 -0.90
CA LEU A 573 30.43 -28.25 -0.37
C LEU A 573 30.08 -29.41 -1.32
N ARG A 574 29.84 -30.61 -0.76
CA ARG A 574 29.42 -31.80 -1.51
C ARG A 574 27.92 -32.01 -1.36
N LEU A 575 27.25 -32.29 -2.46
CA LEU A 575 25.86 -32.72 -2.49
C LEU A 575 25.77 -34.25 -2.28
N PRO A 576 24.71 -34.77 -1.63
CA PRO A 576 23.66 -33.99 -0.97
C PRO A 576 24.11 -33.37 0.35
N ILE A 577 23.56 -32.20 0.70
CA ILE A 577 23.70 -31.62 2.04
C ILE A 577 22.79 -32.38 2.98
N ARG A 578 23.31 -32.79 4.14
CA ARG A 578 22.53 -33.44 5.20
C ARG A 578 22.45 -32.55 6.42
N VAL A 579 21.23 -32.18 6.80
CA VAL A 579 20.93 -31.38 7.99
C VAL A 579 20.18 -32.26 9.00
N PRO A 580 20.78 -32.62 10.13
CA PRO A 580 20.10 -33.44 11.14
C PRO A 580 18.95 -32.65 11.79
N PHE A 581 17.85 -33.34 12.08
CA PHE A 581 16.73 -32.80 12.84
C PHE A 581 16.14 -33.85 13.76
N ALA A 582 15.38 -33.42 14.76
CA ALA A 582 14.74 -34.30 15.72
C ALA A 582 13.22 -34.18 15.66
N ILE A 583 12.55 -35.33 15.66
CA ILE A 583 11.10 -35.45 15.56
C ILE A 583 10.56 -35.85 16.93
N ARG A 584 9.79 -34.97 17.57
CA ARG A 584 9.47 -35.07 19.01
C ARG A 584 8.04 -35.53 19.28
N SER A 585 7.10 -35.25 18.38
CA SER A 585 5.69 -35.64 18.53
C SER A 585 5.01 -35.77 17.17
N ALA A 586 3.89 -36.49 17.13
CA ALA A 586 3.04 -36.57 15.93
C ALA A 586 2.37 -35.21 15.66
N GLY A 587 2.27 -34.83 14.38
CA GLY A 587 1.73 -33.54 13.99
C GLY A 587 2.18 -33.09 12.60
N ALA A 588 1.58 -32.01 12.11
CA ALA A 588 1.97 -31.38 10.86
C ALA A 588 3.05 -30.31 11.10
N ALA A 589 4.02 -30.23 10.20
CA ALA A 589 5.03 -29.18 10.17
C ALA A 589 5.24 -28.66 8.75
N GLU A 590 5.67 -27.41 8.61
CA GLU A 590 6.09 -26.85 7.32
C GLU A 590 7.58 -26.50 7.37
N LEU A 591 8.36 -27.12 6.50
CA LEU A 591 9.78 -26.85 6.35
C LEU A 591 10.02 -25.90 5.18
N ARG A 592 10.88 -24.91 5.41
CA ARG A 592 11.50 -24.11 4.36
C ARG A 592 12.99 -24.37 4.33
N ALA A 593 13.53 -24.67 3.16
CA ALA A 593 14.98 -24.75 2.95
C ALA A 593 15.39 -23.90 1.77
N SER A 594 16.48 -23.16 1.87
CA SER A 594 17.10 -22.46 0.76
C SER A 594 18.51 -23.00 0.52
N PHE A 595 18.90 -23.09 -0.75
CA PHE A 595 20.27 -23.40 -1.17
C PHE A 595 20.69 -22.44 -2.27
N THR A 596 21.65 -21.57 -1.95
CA THR A 596 22.28 -20.65 -2.90
C THR A 596 23.62 -21.22 -3.30
N PHE A 597 23.80 -21.42 -4.60
CA PHE A 597 25.01 -22.00 -5.14
C PHE A 597 25.53 -21.32 -6.40
N VAL A 598 26.84 -21.40 -6.55
CA VAL A 598 27.58 -20.95 -7.74
C VAL A 598 28.01 -22.17 -8.54
N TYR A 599 27.67 -22.20 -9.83
CA TYR A 599 28.02 -23.29 -10.73
C TYR A 599 28.66 -22.73 -12.02
N CYS A 600 29.62 -23.47 -12.56
CA CYS A 600 30.46 -23.05 -13.69
C CYS A 600 30.46 -24.12 -14.78
N ARG A 601 30.69 -23.71 -16.04
CA ARG A 601 30.90 -24.64 -17.15
C ARG A 601 32.24 -25.36 -16.98
N GLU A 602 32.28 -26.65 -17.29
CA GLU A 602 33.50 -27.47 -17.23
C GLU A 602 34.57 -27.01 -18.23
N ASP A 603 34.17 -26.41 -19.36
CA ASP A 603 35.07 -25.91 -20.39
C ASP A 603 35.75 -24.58 -20.04
N ASN A 604 35.43 -23.98 -18.89
CA ASN A 604 35.94 -22.67 -18.42
C ASN A 604 35.76 -21.51 -19.42
N THR A 605 34.85 -21.62 -20.40
CA THR A 605 34.66 -20.60 -21.46
C THR A 605 33.59 -19.55 -21.14
N GLY A 606 32.90 -19.65 -19.99
CA GLY A 606 31.81 -18.75 -19.61
C GLY A 606 31.87 -18.31 -18.14
N THR A 607 31.13 -17.26 -17.80
CA THR A 607 30.97 -16.77 -16.43
C THR A 607 30.19 -17.77 -15.57
N CYS A 608 30.68 -18.03 -14.36
CA CYS A 608 29.95 -18.81 -13.36
C CYS A 608 28.62 -18.12 -13.02
N ARG A 609 27.58 -18.93 -12.84
CA ARG A 609 26.21 -18.47 -12.56
C ARG A 609 25.88 -18.70 -11.09
N ILE A 610 25.02 -17.85 -10.53
CA ILE A 610 24.51 -17.98 -9.17
C ILE A 610 23.02 -18.30 -9.25
N LYS A 611 22.59 -19.36 -8.57
CA LYS A 611 21.18 -19.77 -8.47
C LYS A 611 20.82 -19.98 -7.01
N THR A 612 19.60 -19.62 -6.65
CA THR A 612 19.02 -19.94 -5.35
C THR A 612 17.80 -20.81 -5.57
N LEU A 613 17.70 -21.92 -4.84
CA LEU A 613 16.52 -22.78 -4.83
C LEU A 613 15.90 -22.73 -3.43
N VAL A 614 14.59 -22.59 -3.35
CA VAL A 614 13.83 -22.51 -2.11
C VAL A 614 12.77 -23.61 -2.13
N TRP A 615 12.88 -24.59 -1.24
CA TRP A 615 11.86 -25.63 -1.07
C TRP A 615 10.91 -25.27 0.06
N ARG A 616 9.61 -25.46 -0.18
CA ARG A 616 8.58 -25.57 0.85
C ARG A 616 8.07 -27.01 0.90
N ALA A 617 8.29 -27.68 2.02
CA ALA A 617 7.94 -29.08 2.22
C ALA A 617 6.95 -29.20 3.38
N PRO A 618 5.67 -29.47 3.11
CA PRO A 618 4.74 -29.92 4.13
C PRO A 618 5.17 -31.30 4.64
N VAL A 619 5.20 -31.47 5.95
CA VAL A 619 5.63 -32.70 6.61
C VAL A 619 4.53 -33.17 7.55
N GLU A 620 4.21 -34.45 7.51
CA GLU A 620 3.30 -35.09 8.45
C GLU A 620 4.07 -36.14 9.26
N VAL A 621 4.18 -35.92 10.57
CA VAL A 621 4.76 -36.89 11.49
C VAL A 621 3.70 -37.89 11.90
N VAL A 622 3.89 -39.15 11.51
CA VAL A 622 2.94 -40.25 11.69
C VAL A 622 3.48 -41.32 12.64
N ALA A 623 2.58 -42.11 13.23
CA ALA A 623 2.94 -43.20 14.14
C ALA A 623 3.42 -44.48 13.42
N ASP A 624 3.38 -44.51 12.08
CA ASP A 624 3.83 -45.66 11.28
C ASP A 624 5.36 -45.76 11.29
N VAL A 625 5.89 -46.73 12.04
CA VAL A 625 7.33 -47.00 12.19
C VAL A 625 8.04 -47.38 10.90
N ASN A 626 7.31 -47.66 9.81
CA ASN A 626 7.89 -47.93 8.49
C ASN A 626 7.98 -46.70 7.59
N ALA A 627 7.46 -45.54 8.03
CA ALA A 627 7.68 -44.29 7.31
C ALA A 627 9.19 -43.94 7.27
N PRO A 628 9.67 -43.10 6.35
CA PRO A 628 11.06 -42.67 6.35
C PRO A 628 11.39 -41.70 7.50
N THR A 629 12.66 -41.61 7.89
CA THR A 629 13.21 -40.54 8.75
C THR A 629 13.92 -39.44 7.97
N GLU A 630 14.07 -39.61 6.65
CA GLU A 630 14.76 -38.68 5.76
C GLU A 630 13.75 -37.90 4.93
N ILE A 631 13.83 -36.57 4.96
CA ILE A 631 13.07 -35.67 4.09
C ILE A 631 13.96 -35.32 2.91
N ARG A 632 13.46 -35.51 1.69
CA ARG A 632 14.25 -35.30 0.47
C ARG A 632 13.80 -34.06 -0.26
N LEU A 633 14.76 -33.14 -0.46
CA LEU A 633 14.60 -31.94 -1.26
C LEU A 633 15.48 -32.11 -2.50
N SER A 634 14.87 -32.21 -3.67
CA SER A 634 15.58 -32.41 -4.93
C SER A 634 15.07 -31.44 -6.00
N ALA A 635 15.97 -31.02 -6.87
CA ALA A 635 15.67 -30.14 -7.99
C ALA A 635 16.70 -30.31 -9.11
N SER A 636 16.30 -30.09 -10.36
CA SER A 636 17.20 -30.06 -11.51
C SER A 636 17.27 -28.64 -12.07
N VAL A 637 18.48 -28.14 -12.33
CA VAL A 637 18.72 -26.81 -12.89
C VAL A 637 18.72 -26.91 -14.41
N ASN A 638 17.91 -26.09 -15.09
CA ASN A 638 17.85 -26.04 -16.56
C ASN A 638 18.92 -25.12 -17.15
N SER A 639 19.34 -25.37 -18.39
CA SER A 639 20.44 -24.69 -19.08
C SER A 639 20.15 -23.28 -19.63
N ASN A 640 19.03 -22.65 -19.27
CA ASN A 640 18.65 -21.33 -19.79
C ASN A 640 19.64 -20.23 -19.37
#